data_AF-A0A0P5WA36-F1
#
_entry.id   AF-A0A0P5WA36-F1
#
_cell.length_a   1.000
_cell.length_b   1.000
_cell.length_c   1.000
_cell.angle_alpha   90.00
_cell.angle_beta   90.00
_cell.angle_gamma   90.00
#
_symmetry.space_group_name_H-M   'P 1'
#
loop_
_entity.id
_entity.type
_entity.pdbx_description
1 polymer ?
#
loop_
_entity_poly.entity_id
_entity_poly.type
_entity_poly.pdbx_seq_one_letter_code
_entity_poly.pdbx_strand_id
1 'polypeptide(L)'
;MLTLVNVTELNLSVFPGQLTICKFKEDADTGITSSYVGATSANKVFVRHTNPVQQDQIQYLNIDQRITALCNHPVHHAAVVMGTTSHLLIYDIAENRTIMSKEIENGVGAVVIGSFDEAGEINVIIGGNCFLQCLNMEGNERYWNVMSDQVSALALFDFDGDGHNHLITGTDDGNLRLFKNGRMTSEIKETDAVTYLTALTDHCFGYALANGTVGVYHKRNRLWRVKSKNHIVALASYDVDNDGHPELICGWSHGRFDARHWQTGEVVFKGKLDSQHAIVALLVDDWLQMGHAQLIVCSQLGQVWSYLPSDLESTSLDRIKDEYATQAEEEAIRMLLIRKQNLLAELEHIRQSGTSTEVADEDMHLTLTHNQENVLLRLEGGGMIDAVIVFAEGLFSNGESHALHYDSPRASAGIPLPVQRNLAVDLHVNVIFGSPNSELFKVVEIVHPLPTFSRFKSVSWSSVENLSALRFRITARLQERIQRIGFWIAQNFIVSPELLTSDTSIELAFEVLPWRTPLRMIFRNEGSFFIESDHLDHLSELIQHLATFFNVQHLATEIEIRDDHRKQLLELMEGVRGYQAIRQRLTVDMADQVNEIRNWYNESENARLMNDTVEMKRCYAAILSGNEQLVDLQNIRDSNYNELMKRLKQINLHIQYSSNCRVGKYQTDVIQASRQAIKAEDFEQLIKLTLHGIENP
;
A
#
# COMPACT_ATOMS: atom_id res chain seq x y z
N MET A 1 0.87 29.32 10.78
CA MET A 1 2.23 28.80 11.07
C MET A 1 2.19 28.03 12.39
N LEU A 2 3.15 27.13 12.67
CA LEU A 2 3.20 26.41 13.95
C LEU A 2 4.16 27.10 14.93
N THR A 3 3.71 27.28 16.18
CA THR A 3 4.54 27.74 17.31
C THR A 3 4.85 26.56 18.23
N LEU A 4 6.10 26.46 18.68
CA LEU A 4 6.51 25.47 19.67
C LEU A 4 6.01 25.88 21.06
N VAL A 5 5.12 25.08 21.65
CA VAL A 5 4.49 25.39 22.94
C VAL A 5 5.08 24.60 24.11
N ASN A 6 5.65 23.42 23.87
CA ASN A 6 6.25 22.61 24.92
C ASN A 6 7.36 21.68 24.39
N VAL A 7 8.35 21.40 25.23
CA VAL A 7 9.40 20.39 24.97
C VAL A 7 9.50 19.49 26.20
N THR A 8 9.31 18.19 26.01
CA THR A 8 9.38 17.18 27.08
C THR A 8 10.42 16.11 26.74
N GLU A 9 11.11 15.60 27.74
CA GLU A 9 12.03 14.47 27.59
C GLU A 9 11.47 13.21 28.26
N LEU A 10 11.36 12.12 27.49
CA LEU A 10 10.87 10.83 27.98
C LEU A 10 11.97 10.01 28.67
N ASN A 11 13.25 10.37 28.48
CA ASN A 11 14.42 9.63 28.96
C ASN A 11 14.49 8.16 28.49
N LEU A 12 13.86 7.86 27.34
CA LEU A 12 13.76 6.51 26.78
C LEU A 12 13.83 6.54 25.26
N SER A 13 14.42 5.50 24.66
CA SER A 13 14.38 5.32 23.21
C SER A 13 13.00 4.83 22.77
N VAL A 14 12.43 5.48 21.75
CA VAL A 14 11.09 5.16 21.22
C VAL A 14 11.21 4.53 19.83
N PHE A 15 10.43 3.50 19.55
CA PHE A 15 10.37 2.87 18.23
C PHE A 15 9.43 3.61 17.27
N PRO A 16 9.73 3.58 15.95
CA PRO A 16 8.85 4.13 14.93
C PRO A 16 7.41 3.61 15.03
N GLY A 17 6.43 4.51 15.06
CA GLY A 17 5.00 4.17 15.09
C GLY A 17 4.50 3.51 16.38
N GLN A 18 5.32 3.42 17.45
CA GLN A 18 4.97 2.74 18.70
C GLN A 18 4.90 3.69 19.90
N LEU A 19 4.26 4.85 19.69
CA LEU A 19 3.96 5.84 20.71
C LEU A 19 2.51 6.29 20.55
N THR A 20 1.79 6.43 21.65
CA THR A 20 0.42 6.95 21.69
C THR A 20 0.20 7.78 22.94
N ILE A 21 -0.96 8.42 23.02
CA ILE A 21 -1.40 9.22 24.17
C ILE A 21 -2.65 8.57 24.76
N CYS A 22 -2.59 8.32 26.07
CA CYS A 22 -3.73 7.86 26.86
C CYS A 22 -4.16 8.97 27.82
N LYS A 23 -5.46 9.07 28.08
CA LYS A 23 -6.04 10.03 29.02
C LYS A 23 -6.66 9.30 30.21
N PHE A 24 -6.31 9.77 31.40
CA PHE A 24 -6.70 9.21 32.69
C PHE A 24 -7.63 10.20 33.38
N LYS A 25 -8.66 9.71 34.05
CA LYS A 25 -9.54 10.58 34.86
C LYS A 25 -9.10 10.47 36.31
N GLU A 26 -8.51 11.54 36.85
CA GLU A 26 -8.13 11.60 38.25
C GLU A 26 -9.32 12.16 39.03
N ASP A 27 -10.06 11.30 39.74
CA ASP A 27 -11.22 11.59 40.60
C ASP A 27 -12.26 12.59 40.03
N ALA A 28 -13.31 12.92 40.80
CA ALA A 28 -14.37 13.83 40.32
C ALA A 28 -13.92 15.30 40.22
N ASP A 29 -12.85 15.67 40.95
CA ASP A 29 -12.47 17.08 41.20
C ASP A 29 -11.11 17.50 40.58
N THR A 30 -10.28 16.55 40.10
CA THR A 30 -8.87 16.83 39.69
C THR A 30 -8.61 16.86 38.18
N GLY A 31 -9.64 16.67 37.36
CA GLY A 31 -9.54 16.79 35.90
C GLY A 31 -9.00 15.54 35.20
N ILE A 32 -8.88 15.62 33.88
CA ILE A 32 -8.28 14.56 33.06
C ILE A 32 -6.76 14.75 33.12
N THR A 33 -5.95 13.70 33.02
CA THR A 33 -4.49 13.80 32.83
C THR A 33 -4.06 12.99 31.62
N SER A 34 -3.22 13.59 30.77
CA SER A 34 -2.70 12.93 29.56
C SER A 34 -1.36 12.26 29.90
N SER A 35 -1.10 11.05 29.41
CA SER A 35 0.20 10.37 29.58
C SER A 35 0.69 9.76 28.27
N TYR A 36 2.01 9.80 28.07
CA TYR A 36 2.63 9.15 26.92
C TYR A 36 2.76 7.66 27.19
N VAL A 37 2.34 6.84 26.23
CA VAL A 37 2.43 5.39 26.30
C VAL A 37 3.18 4.90 25.08
N GLY A 38 4.27 4.15 25.28
CA GLY A 38 5.12 3.73 24.16
C GLY A 38 5.84 2.41 24.41
N ALA A 39 6.27 1.78 23.32
CA ALA A 39 7.06 0.56 23.38
C ALA A 39 8.56 0.86 23.55
N THR A 40 9.26 -0.02 24.26
CA THR A 40 10.71 0.04 24.47
C THR A 40 11.42 -1.16 23.86
N SER A 41 12.74 -1.05 23.65
CA SER A 41 13.62 -2.13 23.16
C SER A 41 13.68 -3.35 24.06
N ALA A 42 13.26 -3.23 25.32
CA ALA A 42 13.20 -4.31 26.28
C ALA A 42 11.87 -5.08 26.28
N ASN A 43 11.05 -4.95 25.24
CA ASN A 43 9.71 -5.58 25.14
C ASN A 43 8.76 -5.18 26.28
N LYS A 44 8.90 -3.94 26.76
CA LYS A 44 8.04 -3.32 27.76
C LYS A 44 7.28 -2.15 27.16
N VAL A 45 6.08 -1.91 27.65
CA VAL A 45 5.38 -0.64 27.44
C VAL A 45 5.68 0.27 28.61
N PHE A 46 6.15 1.49 28.34
CA PHE A 46 6.27 2.52 29.36
C PHE A 46 5.03 3.40 29.37
N VAL A 47 4.67 3.87 30.56
CA VAL A 47 3.66 4.91 30.77
C VAL A 47 4.35 6.06 31.49
N ARG A 48 4.33 7.23 30.84
CA ARG A 48 4.92 8.46 31.35
C ARG A 48 3.82 9.45 31.65
N HIS A 49 3.45 9.53 32.93
CA HIS A 49 2.59 10.59 33.44
C HIS A 49 3.32 11.93 33.41
N THR A 50 2.57 12.99 33.15
CA THR A 50 3.12 14.34 33.01
C THR A 50 2.60 15.32 34.04
N ASN A 51 1.83 14.81 35.01
CA ASN A 51 1.44 15.54 36.20
C ASN A 51 2.71 15.94 36.99
N PRO A 52 2.91 17.23 37.34
CA PRO A 52 4.11 17.73 38.03
C PRO A 52 4.44 17.04 39.37
N VAL A 53 3.47 16.35 39.98
CA VAL A 53 3.68 15.60 41.23
C VAL A 53 4.29 14.21 41.02
N GLN A 54 4.11 13.59 39.83
CA GLN A 54 4.63 12.26 39.47
C GLN A 54 5.65 12.32 38.32
N GLN A 55 6.17 13.52 38.06
CA GLN A 55 7.03 13.86 36.93
C GLN A 55 8.33 13.06 36.83
N ASP A 56 8.70 12.17 37.75
CA ASP A 56 9.93 11.35 37.67
C ASP A 56 9.66 9.83 37.63
N GLN A 57 8.41 9.38 37.72
CA GLN A 57 8.11 7.95 37.70
C GLN A 57 7.66 7.49 36.32
N ILE A 58 8.46 6.62 35.72
CA ILE A 58 8.09 5.83 34.54
C ILE A 58 7.50 4.53 35.05
N GLN A 59 6.24 4.26 34.72
CA GLN A 59 5.62 2.96 34.97
C GLN A 59 5.91 2.02 33.80
N TYR A 60 6.13 0.74 34.09
CA TYR A 60 6.41 -0.26 33.06
C TYR A 60 5.37 -1.39 33.13
N LEU A 61 4.82 -1.73 31.97
CA LEU A 61 4.04 -2.93 31.74
C LEU A 61 4.95 -3.97 31.08
N ASN A 62 5.16 -5.10 31.75
CA ASN A 62 5.94 -6.21 31.19
C ASN A 62 5.03 -7.05 30.31
N ILE A 63 5.24 -6.98 28.99
CA ILE A 63 4.49 -7.77 27.99
C ILE A 63 5.27 -9.04 27.61
N ASP A 64 6.59 -9.05 27.81
CA ASP A 64 7.51 -10.15 27.52
C ASP A 64 7.48 -10.64 26.06
N GLN A 65 6.93 -9.83 25.16
CA GLN A 65 6.88 -10.05 23.72
C GLN A 65 7.18 -8.76 22.96
N ARG A 66 7.74 -8.91 21.76
CA ARG A 66 8.01 -7.76 20.90
C ARG A 66 6.70 -7.11 20.46
N ILE A 67 6.54 -5.83 20.78
CA ILE A 67 5.42 -5.00 20.34
C ILE A 67 5.68 -4.62 18.89
N THR A 68 4.67 -4.80 18.06
CA THR A 68 4.72 -4.52 16.62
C THR A 68 3.80 -3.38 16.25
N ALA A 69 2.66 -3.24 16.92
CA ALA A 69 1.71 -2.15 16.73
C ALA A 69 1.15 -1.65 18.06
N LEU A 70 0.91 -0.33 18.16
CA LEU A 70 0.40 0.32 19.36
C LEU A 70 -0.59 1.43 18.96
N CYS A 71 -1.79 1.44 19.53
CA CYS A 71 -2.71 2.58 19.38
C CYS A 71 -3.59 2.76 20.63
N ASN A 72 -4.18 3.94 20.78
CA ASN A 72 -5.12 4.23 21.86
C ASN A 72 -6.52 3.74 21.51
N HIS A 73 -7.31 3.41 22.54
CA HIS A 73 -8.71 3.10 22.35
C HIS A 73 -9.52 4.42 22.16
N PRO A 74 -10.38 4.54 21.13
CA PRO A 74 -11.02 5.81 20.76
C PRO A 74 -12.03 6.32 21.78
N VAL A 75 -12.76 5.41 22.45
CA VAL A 75 -13.76 5.75 23.48
C VAL A 75 -13.22 5.59 24.91
N HIS A 76 -12.55 4.47 25.20
CA HIS A 76 -11.94 4.23 26.51
C HIS A 76 -10.51 4.79 26.57
N HIS A 77 -10.35 6.11 26.72
CA HIS A 77 -9.05 6.79 26.56
C HIS A 77 -7.88 6.30 27.46
N ALA A 78 -8.18 5.61 28.58
CA ALA A 78 -7.16 4.99 29.43
C ALA A 78 -6.69 3.60 28.93
N ALA A 79 -7.36 3.04 27.93
CA ALA A 79 -7.04 1.73 27.37
C ALA A 79 -6.13 1.85 26.15
N VAL A 80 -5.17 0.93 26.07
CA VAL A 80 -4.23 0.81 24.96
C VAL A 80 -4.42 -0.53 24.25
N VAL A 81 -4.32 -0.50 22.93
CA VAL A 81 -4.34 -1.67 22.06
C VAL A 81 -2.90 -1.98 21.66
N MET A 82 -2.46 -3.20 21.96
CA MET A 82 -1.11 -3.70 21.74
C MET A 82 -1.16 -4.91 20.83
N GLY A 83 -0.52 -4.80 19.66
CA GLY A 83 -0.20 -5.93 18.80
C GLY A 83 1.21 -6.44 19.10
N THR A 84 1.36 -7.74 19.24
CA THR A 84 2.66 -8.40 19.37
C THR A 84 2.90 -9.39 18.22
N THR A 85 4.04 -10.06 18.25
CA THR A 85 4.36 -11.15 17.32
C THR A 85 3.45 -12.38 17.43
N SER A 86 2.58 -12.46 18.44
CA SER A 86 1.66 -13.62 18.60
C SER A 86 0.33 -13.32 19.28
N HIS A 87 0.11 -12.11 19.80
CA HIS A 87 -1.09 -11.76 20.56
C HIS A 87 -1.58 -10.36 20.21
N LEU A 88 -2.90 -10.19 20.37
CA LEU A 88 -3.55 -8.89 20.49
C LEU A 88 -4.01 -8.73 21.94
N LEU A 89 -3.63 -7.60 22.56
CA LEU A 89 -4.00 -7.26 23.93
C LEU A 89 -4.63 -5.87 23.97
N ILE A 90 -5.81 -5.76 24.57
CA ILE A 90 -6.43 -4.48 24.93
C ILE A 90 -6.39 -4.39 26.45
N TYR A 91 -5.71 -3.39 26.96
CA TYR A 91 -5.42 -3.27 28.38
C TYR A 91 -5.76 -1.87 28.88
N ASP A 92 -6.55 -1.82 29.94
CA ASP A 92 -6.85 -0.60 30.69
C ASP A 92 -5.75 -0.34 31.71
N ILE A 93 -5.02 0.76 31.50
CA ILE A 93 -3.90 1.16 32.34
C ILE A 93 -4.43 1.74 33.68
N ALA A 94 -5.57 2.42 33.68
CA ALA A 94 -6.12 3.03 34.88
C ALA A 94 -6.65 1.98 35.87
N GLU A 95 -7.39 1.00 35.36
CA GLU A 95 -7.94 -0.10 36.18
C GLU A 95 -6.96 -1.27 36.37
N ASN A 96 -5.80 -1.25 35.70
CA ASN A 96 -4.86 -2.39 35.63
C ASN A 96 -5.59 -3.69 35.24
N ARG A 97 -6.35 -3.63 34.14
CA ARG A 97 -7.26 -4.70 33.72
C ARG A 97 -7.14 -5.01 32.25
N THR A 98 -7.03 -6.30 31.93
CA THR A 98 -7.15 -6.78 30.55
C THR A 98 -8.61 -6.75 30.11
N ILE A 99 -8.91 -5.96 29.07
CA ILE A 99 -10.24 -5.90 28.42
C ILE A 99 -10.38 -7.09 27.46
N MET A 100 -9.37 -7.32 26.62
CA MET A 100 -9.36 -8.38 25.63
C MET A 100 -7.94 -8.95 25.47
N SER A 101 -7.81 -10.27 25.40
CA SER A 101 -6.58 -10.94 25.00
C SER A 101 -6.91 -12.05 24.02
N LYS A 102 -6.25 -12.04 22.86
CA LYS A 102 -6.46 -13.00 21.78
C LYS A 102 -5.13 -13.42 21.18
N GLU A 103 -4.92 -14.73 21.04
CA GLU A 103 -3.79 -15.25 20.27
C GLU A 103 -4.04 -15.00 18.78
N ILE A 104 -3.07 -14.37 18.12
CA ILE A 104 -3.06 -14.08 16.69
C ILE A 104 -1.86 -14.81 16.08
N GLU A 105 -2.15 -15.90 15.38
CA GLU A 105 -1.13 -16.69 14.71
C GLU A 105 -0.37 -15.84 13.69
N ASN A 106 0.97 -15.88 13.75
CA ASN A 106 1.90 -15.10 12.91
C ASN A 106 1.90 -13.58 13.14
N GLY A 107 1.31 -13.14 14.24
CA GLY A 107 1.50 -11.80 14.78
C GLY A 107 0.73 -10.69 14.08
N VAL A 108 0.82 -9.52 14.69
CA VAL A 108 0.11 -8.32 14.27
C VAL A 108 1.08 -7.41 13.52
N GLY A 109 0.80 -7.10 12.26
CA GLY A 109 1.57 -6.14 11.46
C GLY A 109 1.09 -4.70 11.66
N ALA A 110 -0.23 -4.50 11.65
CA ALA A 110 -0.88 -3.22 11.86
C ALA A 110 -2.20 -3.42 12.63
N VAL A 111 -2.61 -2.42 13.40
CA VAL A 111 -3.88 -2.44 14.14
C VAL A 111 -4.58 -1.10 14.08
N VAL A 112 -5.89 -1.11 13.90
CA VAL A 112 -6.77 0.06 14.01
C VAL A 112 -8.04 -0.33 14.75
N ILE A 113 -8.58 0.58 15.55
CA ILE A 113 -9.80 0.37 16.34
C ILE A 113 -10.79 1.50 16.03
N GLY A 114 -12.05 1.14 15.76
CA GLY A 114 -13.08 2.12 15.41
C GLY A 114 -14.35 1.47 14.92
N SER A 115 -15.33 2.29 14.55
CA SER A 115 -16.53 1.81 13.85
C SER A 115 -16.16 1.42 12.42
N PHE A 116 -16.67 0.28 11.96
CA PHE A 116 -16.45 -0.24 10.60
C PHE A 116 -17.69 -0.97 10.03
N ASP A 117 -18.67 -1.25 10.88
CA ASP A 117 -19.93 -1.86 10.48
C ASP A 117 -21.06 -0.84 10.41
N GLU A 118 -22.13 -1.20 9.71
CA GLU A 118 -23.39 -0.44 9.68
C GLU A 118 -24.02 -0.27 11.07
N ALA A 119 -23.69 -1.15 12.02
CA ALA A 119 -24.16 -1.07 13.40
C ALA A 119 -23.49 0.05 14.20
N GLY A 120 -22.36 0.59 13.73
CA GLY A 120 -21.59 1.61 14.43
C GLY A 120 -20.87 1.10 15.67
N GLU A 121 -20.68 -0.22 15.79
CA GLU A 121 -20.02 -0.83 16.92
C GLU A 121 -18.49 -0.72 16.79
N ILE A 122 -17.81 -0.61 17.93
CA ILE A 122 -16.35 -0.53 17.96
C ILE A 122 -15.79 -1.92 17.67
N ASN A 123 -14.97 -2.00 16.63
CA ASN A 123 -14.30 -3.22 16.22
C ASN A 123 -12.78 -2.99 16.21
N VAL A 124 -12.04 -4.07 16.43
CA VAL A 124 -10.58 -4.09 16.36
C VAL A 124 -10.18 -4.81 15.09
N ILE A 125 -9.50 -4.09 14.21
CA ILE A 125 -9.11 -4.56 12.89
C ILE A 125 -7.60 -4.77 12.89
N ILE A 126 -7.21 -5.98 12.51
CA ILE A 126 -5.85 -6.50 12.59
C ILE A 126 -5.40 -6.84 11.18
N GLY A 127 -4.28 -6.26 10.77
CA GLY A 127 -3.54 -6.65 9.58
C GLY A 127 -2.32 -7.45 9.98
N GLY A 128 -2.08 -8.59 9.33
CA GLY A 128 -0.90 -9.40 9.59
C GLY A 128 -0.32 -10.00 8.31
N ASN A 129 0.39 -11.12 8.44
CA ASN A 129 1.00 -11.79 7.31
C ASN A 129 -0.05 -12.43 6.41
N CYS A 130 -0.43 -11.72 5.32
CA CYS A 130 -1.39 -12.18 4.33
C CYS A 130 -2.83 -12.32 4.83
N PHE A 131 -3.18 -11.67 5.93
CA PHE A 131 -4.56 -11.69 6.44
C PHE A 131 -4.98 -10.32 6.97
N LEU A 132 -6.31 -10.14 6.97
CA LEU A 132 -7.02 -9.04 7.58
C LEU A 132 -8.16 -9.63 8.41
N GLN A 133 -8.16 -9.37 9.71
CA GLN A 133 -9.16 -9.88 10.64
C GLN A 133 -9.84 -8.74 11.38
N CYS A 134 -11.15 -8.83 11.54
CA CYS A 134 -11.96 -7.87 12.29
C CYS A 134 -12.62 -8.60 13.46
N LEU A 135 -12.31 -8.16 14.67
CA LEU A 135 -12.84 -8.70 15.92
C LEU A 135 -13.77 -7.67 16.57
N ASN A 136 -14.82 -8.15 17.23
CA ASN A 136 -15.57 -7.30 18.16
C ASN A 136 -14.83 -7.20 19.52
N MET A 137 -15.34 -6.37 20.43
CA MET A 137 -14.73 -6.20 21.76
C MET A 137 -14.76 -7.46 22.64
N GLU A 138 -15.59 -8.46 22.32
CA GLU A 138 -15.56 -9.78 22.99
C GLU A 138 -14.49 -10.73 22.42
N GLY A 139 -13.80 -10.36 21.34
CA GLY A 139 -12.80 -11.20 20.67
C GLY A 139 -13.39 -12.25 19.71
N ASN A 140 -14.66 -12.09 19.33
CA ASN A 140 -15.32 -12.87 18.30
C ASN A 140 -15.02 -12.29 16.92
N GLU A 141 -14.73 -13.17 15.96
CA GLU A 141 -14.45 -12.77 14.58
C GLU A 141 -15.74 -12.36 13.85
N ARG A 142 -15.73 -11.14 13.31
CA ARG A 142 -16.77 -10.66 12.39
C ARG A 142 -16.42 -10.94 10.94
N TYR A 143 -15.19 -10.61 10.57
CA TYR A 143 -14.70 -10.76 9.20
C TYR A 143 -13.25 -11.25 9.20
N TRP A 144 -12.94 -12.07 8.20
CA TRP A 144 -11.60 -12.51 7.90
C TRP A 144 -11.41 -12.52 6.38
N ASN A 145 -10.33 -11.89 5.91
CA ASN A 145 -9.97 -11.82 4.50
C ASN A 145 -8.50 -12.21 4.32
N VAL A 146 -8.21 -12.87 3.21
CA VAL A 146 -6.83 -13.12 2.77
C VAL A 146 -6.34 -11.90 2.01
N MET A 147 -5.12 -11.49 2.32
CA MET A 147 -4.44 -10.37 1.69
C MET A 147 -3.32 -10.89 0.79
N SER A 148 -2.97 -10.11 -0.23
CA SER A 148 -1.92 -10.50 -1.19
C SER A 148 -0.53 -10.55 -0.56
N ASP A 149 -0.26 -9.70 0.43
CA ASP A 149 0.98 -9.68 1.19
C ASP A 149 0.75 -9.22 2.65
N GLN A 150 1.83 -9.05 3.41
CA GLN A 150 1.83 -8.42 4.73
C GLN A 150 1.04 -7.11 4.70
N VAL A 151 0.09 -6.96 5.61
CA VAL A 151 -0.64 -5.71 5.82
C VAL A 151 0.18 -4.83 6.76
N SER A 152 0.68 -3.72 6.23
CA SER A 152 1.61 -2.81 6.89
C SER A 152 0.94 -1.55 7.42
N ALA A 153 -0.17 -1.13 6.81
CA ALA A 153 -0.88 0.09 7.17
C ALA A 153 -2.41 -0.09 7.09
N LEU A 154 -3.12 0.56 8.02
CA LEU A 154 -4.59 0.55 8.10
C LEU A 154 -5.07 1.96 8.43
N ALA A 155 -6.17 2.40 7.83
CA ALA A 155 -6.88 3.62 8.25
C ALA A 155 -8.39 3.46 8.06
N LEU A 156 -9.16 4.11 8.93
CA LEU A 156 -10.62 4.18 8.87
C LEU A 156 -11.04 5.60 8.50
N PHE A 157 -11.91 5.74 7.50
CA PHE A 157 -12.51 7.01 7.09
C PHE A 157 -13.76 6.78 6.26
N ASP A 158 -14.66 7.76 6.20
CA ASP A 158 -15.84 7.69 5.32
C ASP A 158 -15.42 7.96 3.86
N PHE A 159 -15.48 6.92 3.02
CA PHE A 159 -15.06 7.02 1.62
C PHE A 159 -16.16 7.54 0.70
N ASP A 160 -17.43 7.19 0.93
CA ASP A 160 -18.54 7.50 0.04
C ASP A 160 -19.52 8.55 0.60
N GLY A 161 -19.37 8.95 1.87
CA GLY A 161 -20.15 10.01 2.50
C GLY A 161 -21.47 9.52 3.08
N ASP A 162 -21.57 8.21 3.33
CA ASP A 162 -22.76 7.59 3.87
C ASP A 162 -22.82 7.63 5.41
N GLY A 163 -21.82 8.22 6.06
CA GLY A 163 -21.69 8.31 7.50
C GLY A 163 -21.10 7.05 8.14
N HIS A 164 -20.70 6.06 7.35
CA HIS A 164 -20.07 4.83 7.82
C HIS A 164 -18.60 4.74 7.34
N ASN A 165 -17.73 4.42 8.29
CA ASN A 165 -16.31 4.28 7.99
C ASN A 165 -16.05 3.08 7.06
N HIS A 166 -15.21 3.33 6.08
CA HIS A 166 -14.57 2.33 5.26
C HIS A 166 -13.16 2.08 5.79
N LEU A 167 -12.62 0.91 5.48
CA LEU A 167 -11.27 0.51 5.84
C LEU A 167 -10.39 0.54 4.59
N ILE A 168 -9.34 1.34 4.60
CA ILE A 168 -8.27 1.25 3.62
C ILE A 168 -7.11 0.45 4.22
N THR A 169 -6.60 -0.50 3.45
CA THR A 169 -5.44 -1.31 3.84
C THR A 169 -4.32 -1.11 2.83
N GLY A 170 -3.09 -1.04 3.34
CA GLY A 170 -1.87 -1.01 2.55
C GLY A 170 -1.08 -2.30 2.76
N THR A 171 -0.59 -2.88 1.67
CA THR A 171 0.23 -4.10 1.70
C THR A 171 1.64 -3.87 1.12
N ASP A 172 2.56 -4.74 1.50
CA ASP A 172 3.98 -4.69 1.08
C ASP A 172 4.17 -4.87 -0.44
N ASP A 173 3.21 -5.47 -1.14
CA ASP A 173 3.22 -5.58 -2.61
C ASP A 173 2.73 -4.32 -3.34
N GLY A 174 2.46 -3.25 -2.60
CA GLY A 174 2.05 -1.94 -3.11
C GLY A 174 0.58 -1.83 -3.47
N ASN A 175 -0.29 -2.71 -2.94
CA ASN A 175 -1.72 -2.58 -3.15
C ASN A 175 -2.40 -1.81 -2.01
N LEU A 176 -3.27 -0.87 -2.38
CA LEU A 176 -4.20 -0.17 -1.51
C LEU A 176 -5.60 -0.75 -1.74
N ARG A 177 -6.20 -1.37 -0.72
CA ARG A 177 -7.51 -2.02 -0.83
C ARG A 177 -8.54 -1.41 0.10
N LEU A 178 -9.64 -0.96 -0.48
CA LEU A 178 -10.78 -0.41 0.25
C LEU A 178 -11.76 -1.52 0.59
N PHE A 179 -12.21 -1.55 1.84
CA PHE A 179 -13.20 -2.48 2.35
C PHE A 179 -14.39 -1.73 2.94
N LYS A 180 -15.60 -2.29 2.71
CA LYS A 180 -16.86 -1.89 3.33
C LYS A 180 -17.55 -3.13 3.89
N ASN A 181 -17.90 -3.16 5.17
CA ASN A 181 -18.55 -4.31 5.82
C ASN A 181 -17.86 -5.65 5.53
N GLY A 182 -16.52 -5.66 5.59
CA GLY A 182 -15.69 -6.83 5.31
C GLY A 182 -15.61 -7.27 3.84
N ARG A 183 -16.16 -6.50 2.90
CA ARG A 183 -16.06 -6.74 1.44
C ARG A 183 -15.08 -5.78 0.81
N MET A 184 -14.14 -6.29 0.01
CA MET A 184 -13.25 -5.45 -0.80
C MET A 184 -14.09 -4.79 -1.90
N THR A 185 -14.08 -3.47 -1.96
CA THR A 185 -14.86 -2.68 -2.93
C THR A 185 -13.98 -2.07 -4.01
N SER A 186 -12.71 -1.79 -3.72
CA SER A 186 -11.79 -1.16 -4.66
C SER A 186 -10.35 -1.55 -4.36
N GLU A 187 -9.53 -1.54 -5.40
CA GLU A 187 -8.10 -1.78 -5.33
C GLU A 187 -7.40 -0.71 -6.17
N ILE A 188 -6.39 -0.09 -5.57
CA ILE A 188 -5.51 0.89 -6.21
C ILE A 188 -4.10 0.32 -6.11
N LYS A 189 -3.41 0.24 -7.25
CA LYS A 189 -2.05 -0.31 -7.29
C LYS A 189 -1.05 0.83 -7.31
N GLU A 190 -0.16 0.82 -6.34
CA GLU A 190 0.94 1.75 -6.22
C GLU A 190 2.28 1.11 -6.65
N THR A 191 3.28 1.97 -6.66
CA THR A 191 4.60 1.75 -7.23
C THR A 191 5.53 0.91 -6.34
N ASP A 192 5.27 0.85 -5.04
CA ASP A 192 6.12 0.20 -4.04
C ASP A 192 5.30 -0.11 -2.77
N ALA A 193 5.90 -0.81 -1.79
CA ALA A 193 5.28 -1.17 -0.52
C ALA A 193 4.65 0.03 0.18
N VAL A 194 3.36 -0.08 0.54
CA VAL A 194 2.68 0.95 1.33
C VAL A 194 3.19 0.85 2.77
N THR A 195 3.60 1.95 3.40
CA THR A 195 4.16 1.92 4.77
C THR A 195 3.29 2.64 5.79
N TYR A 196 2.60 3.71 5.38
CA TYR A 196 1.71 4.48 6.25
C TYR A 196 0.46 4.92 5.51
N LEU A 197 -0.66 4.95 6.23
CA LEU A 197 -1.95 5.48 5.80
C LEU A 197 -2.50 6.38 6.89
N THR A 198 -3.09 7.51 6.49
CA THR A 198 -3.76 8.41 7.43
C THR A 198 -5.01 8.99 6.78
N ALA A 199 -6.10 9.06 7.56
CA ALA A 199 -7.32 9.74 7.14
C ALA A 199 -7.11 11.26 7.27
N LEU A 200 -7.44 12.02 6.23
CA LEU A 200 -7.34 13.48 6.25
C LEU A 200 -8.72 14.08 6.52
N THR A 201 -9.60 13.98 5.54
CA THR A 201 -11.00 14.40 5.61
C THR A 201 -11.88 13.27 5.10
N ASP A 202 -13.20 13.44 5.15
CA ASP A 202 -14.10 12.55 4.44
C ASP A 202 -13.68 12.49 2.96
N HIS A 203 -13.66 11.27 2.41
CA HIS A 203 -13.21 10.95 1.07
C HIS A 203 -11.70 11.10 0.78
N CYS A 204 -10.89 11.63 1.71
CA CYS A 204 -9.47 11.87 1.50
C CYS A 204 -8.58 11.08 2.43
N PHE A 205 -7.54 10.46 1.87
CA PHE A 205 -6.52 9.80 2.67
C PHE A 205 -5.11 10.08 2.13
N GLY A 206 -4.18 10.24 3.05
CA GLY A 206 -2.76 10.30 2.78
C GLY A 206 -2.13 8.91 2.77
N TYR A 207 -1.15 8.70 1.90
CA TYR A 207 -0.39 7.46 1.82
C TYR A 207 1.11 7.74 1.71
N ALA A 208 1.92 6.83 2.22
CA ALA A 208 3.36 6.82 2.01
C ALA A 208 3.84 5.44 1.56
N LEU A 209 4.89 5.43 0.74
CA LEU A 209 5.52 4.24 0.20
C LEU A 209 6.96 4.10 0.73
N ALA A 210 7.50 2.88 0.70
CA ALA A 210 8.87 2.57 1.13
C ALA A 210 9.93 3.33 0.31
N ASN A 211 9.71 3.56 -0.99
CA ASN A 211 10.58 4.36 -1.86
C ASN A 211 10.62 5.87 -1.56
N GLY A 212 9.94 6.35 -0.51
CA GLY A 212 9.92 7.78 -0.15
C GLY A 212 8.90 8.62 -0.93
N THR A 213 7.96 7.99 -1.61
CA THR A 213 6.79 8.66 -2.19
C THR A 213 5.73 8.90 -1.11
N VAL A 214 5.17 10.11 -1.11
CA VAL A 214 4.02 10.49 -0.29
C VAL A 214 2.99 11.19 -1.16
N GLY A 215 1.71 10.98 -0.91
CA GLY A 215 0.66 11.62 -1.69
C GLY A 215 -0.70 11.58 -1.02
N VAL A 216 -1.68 12.16 -1.69
CA VAL A 216 -3.08 12.20 -1.23
C VAL A 216 -4.00 11.72 -2.34
N TYR A 217 -4.93 10.86 -1.94
CA TYR A 217 -6.05 10.43 -2.76
C TYR A 217 -7.33 11.12 -2.29
N HIS A 218 -8.12 11.60 -3.24
CA HIS A 218 -9.54 11.89 -3.04
C HIS A 218 -10.35 10.83 -3.77
N LYS A 219 -11.02 9.97 -3.00
CA LYS A 219 -11.66 8.75 -3.47
C LYS A 219 -10.66 7.87 -4.24
N ARG A 220 -10.85 7.72 -5.55
CA ARG A 220 -9.97 6.93 -6.43
C ARG A 220 -8.96 7.77 -7.19
N ASN A 221 -9.07 9.10 -7.11
CA ASN A 221 -8.25 10.02 -7.87
C ASN A 221 -7.09 10.49 -7.01
N ARG A 222 -5.87 10.26 -7.48
CA ARG A 222 -4.67 10.81 -6.85
C ARG A 222 -4.65 12.31 -7.13
N LEU A 223 -4.69 13.13 -6.08
CA LEU A 223 -4.64 14.58 -6.21
C LEU A 223 -3.22 15.03 -6.52
N TRP A 224 -2.27 14.57 -5.72
CA TRP A 224 -0.85 14.86 -5.88
C TRP A 224 -0.01 13.74 -5.27
N ARG A 225 1.26 13.72 -5.67
CA ARG A 225 2.30 12.91 -5.03
C ARG A 225 3.64 13.63 -5.14
N VAL A 226 4.50 13.39 -4.17
CA VAL A 226 5.88 13.88 -4.15
C VAL A 226 6.78 12.72 -3.74
N LYS A 227 7.93 12.62 -4.39
CA LYS A 227 8.94 11.62 -4.08
C LYS A 227 10.20 12.29 -3.53
N SER A 228 10.78 11.69 -2.51
CA SER A 228 12.02 12.14 -1.90
C SER A 228 13.01 10.98 -1.79
N LYS A 229 14.30 11.30 -1.66
CA LYS A 229 15.35 10.29 -1.37
C LYS A 229 15.24 9.73 0.04
N ASN A 230 14.64 10.51 0.95
CA ASN A 230 14.41 10.08 2.33
C ASN A 230 13.04 9.41 2.42
N HIS A 231 12.94 8.36 3.21
CA HIS A 231 11.68 7.66 3.46
C HIS A 231 10.87 8.34 4.56
N ILE A 232 9.56 8.16 4.49
CA ILE A 232 8.61 8.59 5.52
C ILE A 232 8.66 7.60 6.69
N VAL A 233 8.63 8.14 7.90
CA VAL A 233 8.66 7.38 9.17
C VAL A 233 7.40 7.59 10.02
N ALA A 234 6.59 8.59 9.69
CA ALA A 234 5.30 8.85 10.32
C ALA A 234 4.45 9.76 9.44
N LEU A 235 3.14 9.57 9.47
CA LEU A 235 2.14 10.47 8.90
C LEU A 235 1.15 10.90 9.98
N ALA A 236 0.68 12.14 9.90
CA ALA A 236 -0.44 12.62 10.71
C ALA A 236 -1.32 13.57 9.90
N SER A 237 -2.57 13.71 10.34
CA SER A 237 -3.55 14.65 9.82
C SER A 237 -3.73 15.77 10.84
N TYR A 238 -3.41 17.01 10.47
CA TYR A 238 -3.48 18.13 11.40
C TYR A 238 -3.68 19.45 10.65
N ASP A 239 -4.63 20.25 11.13
CA ASP A 239 -4.91 21.59 10.61
C ASP A 239 -3.91 22.60 11.22
N VAL A 240 -2.95 23.00 10.39
CA VAL A 240 -1.80 23.83 10.76
C VAL A 240 -2.08 25.32 10.60
N ASP A 241 -2.94 25.69 9.64
CA ASP A 241 -3.30 27.07 9.34
C ASP A 241 -4.71 27.45 9.82
N ASN A 242 -5.41 26.51 10.45
CA ASN A 242 -6.73 26.67 11.06
C ASN A 242 -7.80 27.09 10.03
N ASP A 243 -7.67 26.60 8.80
CA ASP A 243 -8.62 26.81 7.70
C ASP A 243 -9.84 25.85 7.75
N GLY A 244 -9.82 24.87 8.66
CA GLY A 244 -10.85 23.84 8.83
C GLY A 244 -10.59 22.57 8.04
N HIS A 245 -9.49 22.48 7.29
CA HIS A 245 -9.07 21.32 6.52
C HIS A 245 -7.67 20.86 6.96
N PRO A 246 -7.52 19.64 7.48
CA PRO A 246 -6.23 19.18 7.94
C PRO A 246 -5.22 18.97 6.79
N GLU A 247 -3.99 19.44 7.00
CA GLU A 247 -2.85 19.10 6.18
C GLU A 247 -2.32 17.69 6.44
N LEU A 248 -1.62 17.17 5.43
CA LEU A 248 -0.82 15.96 5.57
C LEU A 248 0.56 16.32 6.17
N ILE A 249 0.77 15.94 7.43
CA ILE A 249 2.05 16.08 8.11
C ILE A 249 2.93 14.88 7.79
N CYS A 250 4.09 15.14 7.19
CA CYS A 250 5.04 14.14 6.73
C CYS A 250 6.29 14.16 7.62
N GLY A 251 6.52 13.09 8.38
CA GLY A 251 7.75 12.90 9.16
C GLY A 251 8.78 12.13 8.35
N TRP A 252 9.96 12.70 8.14
CA TRP A 252 11.03 12.09 7.35
C TRP A 252 12.14 11.51 8.23
N SER A 253 12.77 10.44 7.77
CA SER A 253 13.83 9.73 8.50
C SER A 253 15.03 10.58 8.92
N HIS A 254 15.38 11.60 8.13
CA HIS A 254 16.47 12.56 8.43
C HIS A 254 16.12 13.68 9.44
N GLY A 255 15.00 13.58 10.16
CA GLY A 255 14.63 14.53 11.23
C GLY A 255 13.88 15.79 10.77
N ARG A 256 13.56 15.91 9.47
CA ARG A 256 12.66 16.94 8.95
C ARG A 256 11.22 16.50 9.08
N PHE A 257 10.31 17.44 9.31
CA PHE A 257 8.89 17.26 9.07
C PHE A 257 8.32 18.44 8.29
N ASP A 258 7.31 18.21 7.46
CA ASP A 258 6.61 19.25 6.72
C ASP A 258 5.10 19.00 6.68
N ALA A 259 4.34 20.08 6.69
CA ALA A 259 2.90 20.06 6.50
C ALA A 259 2.60 20.41 5.04
N ARG A 260 1.77 19.60 4.39
CA ARG A 260 1.42 19.76 2.98
C ARG A 260 -0.07 19.94 2.80
N HIS A 261 -0.44 20.92 2.01
CA HIS A 261 -1.83 21.19 1.67
C HIS A 261 -2.47 19.96 0.99
N TRP A 262 -3.65 19.56 1.45
CA TRP A 262 -4.27 18.30 1.07
C TRP A 262 -4.65 18.23 -0.43
N GLN A 263 -4.97 19.36 -1.08
CA GLN A 263 -5.32 19.38 -2.51
C GLN A 263 -4.12 19.51 -3.46
N THR A 264 -3.14 20.34 -3.10
CA THR A 264 -2.08 20.79 -4.01
C THR A 264 -0.73 20.15 -3.73
N GLY A 265 -0.51 19.66 -2.51
CA GLY A 265 0.78 19.12 -2.06
C GLY A 265 1.85 20.17 -1.81
N GLU A 266 1.49 21.45 -1.88
CA GLU A 266 2.36 22.57 -1.54
C GLU A 266 2.71 22.55 -0.06
N VAL A 267 3.95 22.93 0.26
CA VAL A 267 4.45 22.90 1.64
C VAL A 267 3.96 24.16 2.36
N VAL A 268 3.06 23.98 3.32
CA VAL A 268 2.50 25.05 4.16
C VAL A 268 3.44 25.36 5.34
N PHE A 269 4.04 24.31 5.91
CA PHE A 269 4.97 24.44 7.03
C PHE A 269 6.13 23.47 6.91
N LYS A 270 7.29 23.84 7.44
CA LYS A 270 8.47 22.99 7.50
C LYS A 270 9.18 23.17 8.84
N GLY A 271 9.35 22.06 9.55
CA GLY A 271 10.19 21.96 10.73
C GLY A 271 11.40 21.06 10.49
N LYS A 272 12.47 21.29 11.23
CA LYS A 272 13.65 20.42 11.21
C LYS A 272 14.16 20.28 12.64
N LEU A 273 14.28 19.03 13.09
CA LEU A 273 14.96 18.70 14.33
C LEU A 273 16.48 18.68 14.09
N ASP A 274 17.26 18.80 15.17
CA ASP A 274 18.71 18.67 15.08
C ASP A 274 19.10 17.29 14.51
N SER A 275 20.28 17.21 13.89
CA SER A 275 20.73 16.00 13.18
C SER A 275 20.84 14.74 14.05
N GLN A 276 20.79 14.89 15.38
CA GLN A 276 20.81 13.79 16.34
C GLN A 276 19.41 13.20 16.60
N HIS A 277 18.33 13.89 16.20
CA HIS A 277 16.95 13.52 16.47
C HIS A 277 16.23 13.05 15.20
N ALA A 278 16.28 11.74 14.95
CA ALA A 278 15.43 11.10 13.94
C ALA A 278 13.99 11.04 14.46
N ILE A 279 13.01 11.41 13.62
CA ILE A 279 11.59 11.35 13.97
C ILE A 279 11.14 9.88 14.01
N VAL A 280 10.31 9.54 14.99
CA VAL A 280 9.73 8.18 15.13
C VAL A 280 8.21 8.18 15.27
N ALA A 281 7.62 9.29 15.70
CA ALA A 281 6.16 9.39 15.80
C ALA A 281 5.69 10.84 15.58
N LEU A 282 4.52 10.94 14.95
CA LEU A 282 3.72 12.16 14.85
C LEU A 282 2.36 11.85 15.45
N LEU A 283 1.95 12.60 16.47
CA LEU A 283 0.69 12.42 17.18
C LEU A 283 -0.09 13.73 17.17
N VAL A 284 -1.41 13.62 17.21
CA VAL A 284 -2.32 14.78 17.27
C VAL A 284 -3.30 14.53 18.41
N ASP A 285 -3.19 15.33 19.46
CA ASP A 285 -4.08 15.24 20.62
C ASP A 285 -4.09 16.59 21.37
N ASP A 286 -5.18 16.91 22.05
CA ASP A 286 -5.20 17.97 23.08
C ASP A 286 -4.56 17.44 24.36
N TRP A 287 -3.24 17.29 24.27
CA TRP A 287 -2.36 16.80 25.30
C TRP A 287 -2.26 17.78 26.48
N LEU A 288 -2.15 19.09 26.19
CA LEU A 288 -2.05 20.16 27.19
C LEU A 288 -3.40 20.57 27.80
N GLN A 289 -4.52 20.00 27.32
CA GLN A 289 -5.88 20.32 27.77
C GLN A 289 -6.21 21.80 27.64
N MET A 290 -5.75 22.40 26.54
CA MET A 290 -5.99 23.79 26.20
C MET A 290 -7.27 23.97 25.36
N GLY A 291 -8.01 22.88 25.09
CA GLY A 291 -9.21 22.89 24.25
C GLY A 291 -8.92 22.80 22.75
N HIS A 292 -7.64 22.76 22.36
CA HIS A 292 -7.19 22.66 20.98
C HIS A 292 -6.19 21.51 20.87
N ALA A 293 -6.29 20.68 19.83
CA ALA A 293 -5.29 19.64 19.59
C ALA A 293 -3.91 20.27 19.32
N GLN A 294 -2.84 19.57 19.69
CA GLN A 294 -1.47 19.95 19.37
C GLN A 294 -0.84 18.91 18.45
N LEU A 295 0.04 19.36 17.54
CA LEU A 295 0.92 18.48 16.79
C LEU A 295 2.12 18.10 17.65
N ILE A 296 2.29 16.82 17.91
CA ILE A 296 3.32 16.29 18.79
C ILE A 296 4.31 15.49 17.95
N VAL A 297 5.56 15.94 17.94
CA VAL A 297 6.67 15.31 17.20
C VAL A 297 7.59 14.64 18.20
N CYS A 298 7.81 13.33 18.06
CA CYS A 298 8.72 12.57 18.91
C CYS A 298 9.96 12.09 18.14
N SER A 299 11.13 12.24 18.76
CA SER A 299 12.38 11.66 18.26
C SER A 299 12.68 10.28 18.84
N GLN A 300 13.56 9.55 18.17
CA GLN A 300 14.04 8.24 18.60
C GLN A 300 14.69 8.27 19.98
N LEU A 301 15.29 9.40 20.36
CA LEU A 301 15.93 9.61 21.67
C LEU A 301 14.92 9.95 22.77
N GLY A 302 13.62 10.02 22.46
CA GLY A 302 12.58 10.31 23.46
C GLY A 302 12.37 11.79 23.74
N GLN A 303 12.94 12.69 22.95
CA GLN A 303 12.60 14.11 23.02
C GLN A 303 11.32 14.37 22.23
N VAL A 304 10.38 15.11 22.84
CA VAL A 304 9.04 15.38 22.35
C VAL A 304 8.81 16.88 22.24
N TRP A 305 8.38 17.35 21.08
CA TRP A 305 8.02 18.74 20.81
C TRP A 305 6.52 18.84 20.54
N SER A 306 5.84 19.78 21.19
CA SER A 306 4.42 20.07 20.96
C SER A 306 4.26 21.40 20.26
N TYR A 307 3.48 21.43 19.19
CA TYR A 307 3.24 22.61 18.37
C TYR A 307 1.75 22.96 18.29
N LEU A 308 1.45 24.25 18.21
CA LEU A 308 0.09 24.80 18.06
C LEU A 308 0.06 25.77 16.87
N PRO A 309 -1.06 25.92 16.14
CA PRO A 309 -1.24 27.01 15.19
C PRO A 309 -1.00 28.36 15.86
N SER A 310 -0.17 29.20 15.26
CA SER A 310 0.27 30.50 15.79
C SER A 310 -0.88 31.48 16.04
N ASP A 311 -2.05 31.27 15.43
CA ASP A 311 -3.22 32.12 15.62
C ASP A 311 -4.03 31.78 16.87
N LEU A 312 -3.76 30.63 17.51
CA LEU A 312 -4.40 30.19 18.74
C LEU A 312 -3.69 30.65 20.02
N GLU A 313 -2.48 31.22 19.91
CA GLU A 313 -1.81 31.87 21.05
C GLU A 313 -2.44 33.24 21.36
N SER A 314 -3.45 33.24 22.23
CA SER A 314 -4.04 34.44 22.81
C SER A 314 -3.23 35.01 23.98
N THR A 315 -1.90 35.10 23.90
CA THR A 315 -1.13 36.07 24.73
C THR A 315 0.30 36.27 24.21
N SER A 316 0.61 37.52 23.85
CA SER A 316 1.96 38.13 23.87
C SER A 316 3.00 37.82 22.78
N LEU A 317 2.65 37.77 21.48
CA LEU A 317 3.66 37.72 20.41
C LEU A 317 3.37 38.57 19.16
N ASP A 318 3.11 39.87 19.34
CA ASP A 318 3.22 40.87 18.26
C ASP A 318 4.68 41.10 17.80
N ARG A 319 5.68 40.48 18.46
CA ARG A 319 7.11 40.67 18.13
C ARG A 319 7.75 39.55 17.31
N ILE A 320 7.15 38.34 17.26
CA ILE A 320 7.68 37.19 16.49
C ILE A 320 6.99 37.08 15.12
N LYS A 321 5.75 37.60 15.00
CA LYS A 321 5.02 37.66 13.72
C LYS A 321 5.79 38.45 12.65
N ASP A 322 6.47 39.53 13.04
CA ASP A 322 7.25 40.33 12.09
C ASP A 322 8.49 39.58 11.58
N GLU A 323 9.30 38.94 12.43
CA GLU A 323 10.58 38.33 12.03
C GLU A 323 10.44 37.08 11.14
N TYR A 324 9.48 36.19 11.42
CA TYR A 324 9.28 34.96 10.62
C TYR A 324 8.46 35.21 9.35
N ALA A 325 7.49 36.12 9.38
CA ALA A 325 6.82 36.57 8.16
C ALA A 325 7.83 37.22 7.22
N THR A 326 8.75 38.06 7.73
CA THR A 326 9.84 38.60 6.91
C THR A 326 10.75 37.52 6.33
N GLN A 327 11.08 36.43 7.04
CA GLN A 327 11.94 35.38 6.48
C GLN A 327 11.26 34.58 5.34
N ALA A 328 9.98 34.22 5.51
CA ALA A 328 9.24 33.53 4.46
C ALA A 328 9.01 34.44 3.25
N GLU A 329 8.71 35.71 3.48
CA GLU A 329 8.59 36.74 2.44
C GLU A 329 9.94 37.00 1.76
N GLU A 330 11.04 37.09 2.50
CA GLU A 330 12.40 37.27 1.96
C GLU A 330 12.82 36.10 1.07
N GLU A 331 12.54 34.85 1.46
CA GLU A 331 12.86 33.69 0.63
C GLU A 331 11.95 33.61 -0.61
N ALA A 332 10.67 33.99 -0.48
CA ALA A 332 9.77 34.12 -1.63
C ALA A 332 10.26 35.21 -2.60
N ILE A 333 10.67 36.38 -2.09
CA ILE A 333 11.27 37.47 -2.86
C ILE A 333 12.56 36.99 -3.53
N ARG A 334 13.39 36.22 -2.83
CA ARG A 334 14.63 35.65 -3.36
C ARG A 334 14.36 34.67 -4.50
N MET A 335 13.40 33.77 -4.33
CA MET A 335 12.96 32.83 -5.37
C MET A 335 12.43 33.58 -6.60
N LEU A 336 11.64 34.63 -6.40
CA LEU A 336 11.15 35.50 -7.48
C LEU A 336 12.30 36.27 -8.18
N LEU A 337 13.31 36.74 -7.43
CA LEU A 337 14.49 37.39 -7.99
C LEU A 337 15.33 36.42 -8.84
N ILE A 338 15.52 35.18 -8.37
CA ILE A 338 16.19 34.12 -9.14
C ILE A 338 15.39 33.82 -10.41
N ARG A 339 14.07 33.67 -10.30
CA ARG A 339 13.21 33.45 -11.47
C ARG A 339 13.28 34.61 -12.47
N LYS A 340 13.30 35.86 -11.99
CA LYS A 340 13.50 37.05 -12.81
C LYS A 340 14.86 37.04 -13.52
N GLN A 341 15.95 36.71 -12.81
CA GLN A 341 17.28 36.61 -13.44
C GLN A 341 17.31 35.53 -14.52
N ASN A 342 16.72 34.36 -14.26
CA ASN A 342 16.65 33.28 -15.26
C ASN A 342 15.87 33.71 -16.51
N LEU A 343 14.73 34.38 -16.34
CA LEU A 343 13.93 34.91 -17.46
C LEU A 343 14.65 36.01 -18.23
N LEU A 344 15.45 36.86 -17.56
CA LEU A 344 16.26 37.86 -18.23
C LEU A 344 17.37 37.24 -19.07
N ALA A 345 18.04 36.20 -18.55
CA ALA A 345 19.04 35.44 -19.30
C ALA A 345 18.43 34.74 -20.53
N GLU A 346 17.25 34.15 -20.38
CA GLU A 346 16.49 33.54 -21.49
C GLU A 346 16.13 34.58 -22.57
N LEU A 347 15.66 35.77 -22.17
CA LEU A 347 15.39 36.89 -23.09
C LEU A 347 16.65 37.36 -23.83
N GLU A 348 17.80 37.44 -23.16
CA GLU A 348 19.08 37.77 -23.81
C GLU A 348 19.48 36.71 -24.83
N HIS A 349 19.30 35.43 -24.49
CA HIS A 349 19.59 34.31 -25.39
C HIS A 349 18.69 34.33 -26.64
N ILE A 350 17.38 34.54 -26.48
CA ILE A 350 16.42 34.67 -27.60
C ILE A 350 16.80 35.85 -28.51
N ARG A 351 17.19 36.99 -27.93
CA ARG A 351 17.63 38.17 -28.70
C ARG A 351 18.88 37.92 -29.52
N GLN A 352 19.83 37.13 -29.01
CA GLN A 352 21.05 36.76 -29.72
C GLN A 352 20.80 35.71 -30.82
N SER A 353 19.91 34.75 -30.57
CA SER A 353 19.54 33.70 -31.54
C SER A 353 18.70 34.21 -32.71
N GLY A 354 18.03 35.37 -32.58
CA GLY A 354 17.22 35.99 -33.63
C GLY A 354 17.97 36.50 -34.87
N THR A 355 19.31 36.40 -34.92
CA THR A 355 20.15 36.83 -36.06
C THR A 355 20.77 35.69 -36.88
N SER A 356 20.63 34.44 -36.45
CA SER A 356 21.07 33.26 -37.21
C SER A 356 19.87 32.53 -37.78
N THR A 357 19.83 32.40 -39.11
CA THR A 357 18.89 31.56 -39.87
C THR A 357 18.65 30.22 -39.17
N GLU A 358 17.37 29.96 -38.93
CA GLU A 358 16.77 28.74 -38.40
C GLU A 358 17.57 27.49 -38.80
N VAL A 359 18.21 26.85 -37.82
CA VAL A 359 18.39 25.40 -37.89
C VAL A 359 16.98 24.88 -37.80
N ALA A 360 16.47 24.39 -38.93
CA ALA A 360 15.15 23.77 -39.03
C ALA A 360 14.93 22.88 -37.80
N ASP A 361 13.76 22.99 -37.18
CA ASP A 361 13.24 21.92 -36.34
C ASP A 361 13.22 20.67 -37.22
N GLU A 362 14.28 19.87 -37.16
CA GLU A 362 14.27 18.53 -37.72
C GLU A 362 13.28 17.76 -36.86
N ASP A 363 12.08 17.52 -37.40
CA ASP A 363 11.02 16.80 -36.72
C ASP A 363 11.55 15.46 -36.20
N MET A 364 11.75 15.38 -34.89
CA MET A 364 12.12 14.14 -34.22
C MET A 364 10.85 13.30 -34.05
N HIS A 365 10.91 12.04 -34.49
CA HIS A 365 9.80 11.10 -34.40
C HIS A 365 10.09 10.03 -33.37
N LEU A 366 9.22 9.95 -32.36
CA LEU A 366 9.19 8.86 -31.39
C LEU A 366 8.14 7.85 -31.83
N THR A 367 8.52 6.58 -31.90
CA THR A 367 7.61 5.48 -32.22
C THR A 367 7.79 4.32 -31.26
N LEU A 368 6.68 3.69 -30.87
CA LEU A 368 6.70 2.48 -30.06
C LEU A 368 6.57 1.25 -30.96
N THR A 369 7.45 0.27 -30.75
CA THR A 369 7.47 -1.01 -31.48
C THR A 369 7.74 -2.16 -30.50
N HIS A 370 7.72 -3.40 -30.99
CA HIS A 370 8.13 -4.57 -30.20
C HIS A 370 9.36 -5.22 -30.80
N ASN A 371 10.26 -5.69 -29.93
CA ASN A 371 11.31 -6.65 -30.33
C ASN A 371 10.88 -8.08 -29.93
N GLN A 372 11.82 -9.01 -29.75
CA GLN A 372 11.50 -10.39 -29.35
C GLN A 372 11.09 -10.51 -27.87
N GLU A 373 11.53 -9.60 -27.00
CA GLU A 373 11.43 -9.74 -25.54
C GLU A 373 10.78 -8.54 -24.84
N ASN A 374 10.86 -7.33 -25.43
CA ASN A 374 10.53 -6.05 -24.81
C ASN A 374 9.77 -5.12 -25.77
N VAL A 375 9.07 -4.16 -25.18
CA VAL A 375 8.60 -2.96 -25.88
C VAL A 375 9.82 -2.08 -26.17
N LEU A 376 9.88 -1.48 -27.36
CA LEU A 376 11.02 -0.69 -27.83
C LEU A 376 10.55 0.71 -28.21
N LEU A 377 11.10 1.72 -27.53
CA LEU A 377 10.96 3.11 -27.95
C LEU A 377 12.05 3.42 -28.99
N ARG A 378 11.62 3.75 -30.21
CA ARG A 378 12.51 4.17 -31.30
C ARG A 378 12.46 5.67 -31.46
N LEU A 379 13.65 6.24 -31.56
CA LEU A 379 13.90 7.66 -31.82
C LEU A 379 14.58 7.77 -33.18
N GLU A 380 13.97 8.51 -34.09
CA GLU A 380 14.49 8.76 -35.43
C GLU A 380 14.33 10.26 -35.77
N GLY A 381 15.36 10.87 -36.37
CA GLY A 381 15.36 12.30 -36.73
C GLY A 381 15.87 13.23 -35.62
N GLY A 382 15.93 14.53 -35.90
CA GLY A 382 16.32 15.57 -34.94
C GLY A 382 17.82 15.85 -34.78
N GLY A 383 18.68 15.13 -35.51
CA GLY A 383 20.14 15.29 -35.50
C GLY A 383 20.90 14.09 -34.92
N MET A 384 22.13 14.32 -34.45
CA MET A 384 22.99 13.29 -33.86
C MET A 384 22.75 13.17 -32.35
N ILE A 385 22.19 12.04 -31.94
CA ILE A 385 21.85 11.71 -30.56
C ILE A 385 23.10 11.24 -29.83
N ASP A 386 23.48 11.95 -28.77
CA ASP A 386 24.61 11.63 -27.90
C ASP A 386 24.14 10.78 -26.71
N ALA A 387 23.05 11.20 -26.07
CA ALA A 387 22.43 10.47 -24.98
C ALA A 387 20.90 10.65 -24.95
N VAL A 388 20.21 9.69 -24.33
CA VAL A 388 18.77 9.75 -24.09
C VAL A 388 18.49 9.36 -22.65
N ILE A 389 17.68 10.14 -21.95
CA ILE A 389 17.24 9.86 -20.59
C ILE A 389 15.73 9.73 -20.62
N VAL A 390 15.22 8.56 -20.27
CA VAL A 390 13.78 8.30 -20.18
C VAL A 390 13.39 8.25 -18.72
N PHE A 391 12.47 9.11 -18.29
CA PHE A 391 11.83 9.06 -16.99
C PHE A 391 10.44 8.43 -17.13
N ALA A 392 10.20 7.38 -16.34
CA ALA A 392 8.92 6.68 -16.33
C ALA A 392 8.76 5.97 -14.98
N GLU A 393 7.70 6.29 -14.27
CA GLU A 393 7.51 5.77 -12.92
C GLU A 393 6.97 4.34 -12.92
N GLY A 394 7.53 3.49 -12.05
CA GLY A 394 7.15 2.08 -11.96
C GLY A 394 7.58 1.24 -13.15
N LEU A 395 8.27 1.82 -14.14
CA LEU A 395 8.77 1.09 -15.31
C LEU A 395 10.16 0.50 -15.06
N PHE A 396 11.08 1.26 -14.45
CA PHE A 396 12.48 0.83 -14.26
C PHE A 396 12.71 0.24 -12.87
N SER A 397 13.35 -0.93 -12.79
CA SER A 397 13.60 -1.64 -11.52
C SER A 397 14.62 -0.94 -10.62
N ASN A 398 15.54 -0.17 -11.21
CA ASN A 398 16.72 0.38 -10.53
C ASN A 398 16.57 1.89 -10.22
N GLY A 399 15.39 2.48 -10.39
CA GLY A 399 15.17 3.90 -10.17
C GLY A 399 14.02 4.48 -11.01
N GLU A 400 14.01 5.80 -11.17
CA GLU A 400 12.95 6.54 -11.90
C GLU A 400 13.29 6.83 -13.36
N SER A 401 14.55 6.63 -13.73
CA SER A 401 15.06 6.98 -15.06
C SER A 401 15.98 5.90 -15.62
N HIS A 402 15.99 5.79 -16.94
CA HIS A 402 16.97 5.02 -17.68
C HIS A 402 17.73 5.95 -18.63
N ALA A 403 19.04 6.07 -18.42
CA ALA A 403 19.92 6.86 -19.26
C ALA A 403 20.72 5.94 -20.19
N LEU A 404 20.62 6.19 -21.49
CA LEU A 404 21.38 5.54 -22.54
C LEU A 404 22.35 6.56 -23.13
N HIS A 405 23.65 6.30 -23.03
CA HIS A 405 24.71 7.15 -23.59
C HIS A 405 25.45 6.35 -24.67
N TYR A 406 25.75 7.00 -25.80
CA TYR A 406 26.52 6.39 -26.87
C TYR A 406 27.96 6.91 -26.88
N ASP A 407 28.95 6.03 -27.04
CA ASP A 407 30.36 6.44 -27.18
C ASP A 407 30.62 7.31 -28.41
N SER A 408 29.71 7.29 -29.38
CA SER A 408 29.73 8.16 -30.56
C SER A 408 28.30 8.50 -30.95
N PRO A 409 27.98 9.78 -31.26
CA PRO A 409 26.63 10.21 -31.59
C PRO A 409 26.00 9.41 -32.75
N ARG A 410 24.71 9.09 -32.65
CA ARG A 410 23.98 8.26 -33.62
C ARG A 410 22.74 8.98 -34.16
N ALA A 411 22.35 8.68 -35.40
CA ALA A 411 21.15 9.25 -36.01
C ALA A 411 19.82 8.62 -35.53
N SER A 412 19.90 7.49 -34.82
CA SER A 412 18.74 6.82 -34.23
C SER A 412 19.09 6.07 -32.95
N ALA A 413 18.10 5.94 -32.08
CA ALA A 413 18.21 5.24 -30.81
C ALA A 413 17.03 4.27 -30.61
N GLY A 414 17.31 3.11 -30.02
CA GLY A 414 16.31 2.12 -29.66
C GLY A 414 16.46 1.78 -28.18
N ILE A 415 15.45 2.12 -27.38
CA ILE A 415 15.48 2.00 -25.93
C ILE A 415 14.50 0.91 -25.50
N PRO A 416 14.98 -0.24 -24.99
CA PRO A 416 14.11 -1.29 -24.49
C PRO A 416 13.43 -0.82 -23.20
N LEU A 417 12.10 -0.88 -23.18
CA LEU A 417 11.27 -0.53 -22.05
C LEU A 417 10.87 -1.82 -21.31
N PRO A 418 11.29 -2.02 -20.05
CA PRO A 418 10.97 -3.21 -19.26
C PRO A 418 9.54 -3.13 -18.69
N VAL A 419 8.54 -3.19 -19.56
CA VAL A 419 7.12 -3.11 -19.16
C VAL A 419 6.70 -4.40 -18.44
N GLN A 420 6.49 -4.31 -17.13
CA GLN A 420 6.07 -5.46 -16.29
C GLN A 420 4.57 -5.51 -16.00
N ARG A 421 3.87 -4.38 -16.12
CA ARG A 421 2.45 -4.22 -15.73
C ARG A 421 1.67 -3.51 -16.84
N ASN A 422 0.36 -3.74 -16.89
CA ASN A 422 -0.54 -3.11 -17.85
C ASN A 422 -1.03 -1.75 -17.32
N LEU A 423 -0.22 -0.72 -17.51
CA LEU A 423 -0.51 0.63 -17.02
C LEU A 423 -0.19 1.65 -18.10
N ALA A 424 -1.09 2.61 -18.30
CA ALA A 424 -0.79 3.78 -19.12
C ALA A 424 0.20 4.67 -18.36
N VAL A 425 1.34 4.98 -18.99
CA VAL A 425 2.40 5.78 -18.38
C VAL A 425 2.91 6.80 -19.40
N ASP A 426 3.07 8.04 -18.98
CA ASP A 426 3.73 9.06 -19.81
C ASP A 426 5.24 8.91 -19.67
N LEU A 427 5.92 8.71 -20.80
CA LEU A 427 7.39 8.65 -20.87
C LEU A 427 7.91 10.07 -21.08
N HIS A 428 8.62 10.62 -20.09
CA HIS A 428 9.32 11.90 -20.26
C HIS A 428 10.72 11.61 -20.79
N VAL A 429 10.95 11.93 -22.05
CA VAL A 429 12.16 11.60 -22.78
C VAL A 429 12.98 12.86 -23.01
N ASN A 430 14.16 12.91 -22.39
CA ASN A 430 15.14 13.96 -22.58
C ASN A 430 16.19 13.45 -23.57
N VAL A 431 16.16 13.99 -24.79
CA VAL A 431 17.11 13.64 -25.85
C VAL A 431 18.19 14.70 -25.90
N ILE A 432 19.44 14.26 -25.77
CA ILE A 432 20.62 15.11 -25.78
C ILE A 432 21.28 14.96 -27.15
N PHE A 433 21.26 16.05 -27.93
CA PHE A 433 21.90 16.14 -29.22
C PHE A 433 23.28 16.77 -29.10
N GLY A 434 24.26 16.14 -29.74
CA GLY A 434 25.65 16.56 -29.72
C GLY A 434 26.37 16.23 -31.02
N SER A 435 27.20 17.16 -31.48
CA SER A 435 28.22 16.85 -32.49
C SER A 435 29.49 16.34 -31.79
N PRO A 436 30.31 15.50 -32.46
CA PRO A 436 31.60 15.09 -31.91
C PRO A 436 32.42 16.32 -31.47
N ASN A 437 32.89 16.33 -30.22
CA ASN A 437 33.67 17.41 -29.59
C ASN A 437 32.91 18.72 -29.27
N SER A 438 31.59 18.73 -29.16
CA SER A 438 30.86 19.90 -28.65
C SER A 438 30.98 20.01 -27.12
N GLU A 439 31.17 21.23 -26.59
CA GLU A 439 31.06 21.52 -25.15
C GLU A 439 29.63 21.86 -24.72
N LEU A 440 28.75 22.20 -25.68
CA LEU A 440 27.36 22.55 -25.45
C LEU A 440 26.43 21.57 -26.17
N PHE A 441 25.44 21.06 -25.46
CA PHE A 441 24.47 20.10 -25.96
C PHE A 441 23.07 20.72 -26.00
N LYS A 442 22.29 20.38 -27.02
CA LYS A 442 20.87 20.73 -27.09
C LYS A 442 20.08 19.60 -26.40
N VAL A 443 19.29 19.94 -25.40
CA VAL A 443 18.38 18.99 -24.75
C VAL A 443 16.96 19.26 -25.23
N VAL A 444 16.30 18.25 -25.76
CA VAL A 444 14.90 18.30 -26.18
C VAL A 444 14.10 17.38 -25.26
N GLU A 445 13.09 17.95 -24.60
CA GLU A 445 12.19 17.22 -23.70
C GLU A 445 10.89 16.91 -24.44
N ILE A 446 10.53 15.62 -24.51
CA ILE A 446 9.29 15.17 -25.15
C ILE A 446 8.55 14.22 -24.21
N VAL A 447 7.23 14.40 -24.13
CA VAL A 447 6.34 13.46 -23.46
C VAL A 447 5.71 12.54 -24.49
N HIS A 448 5.94 11.24 -24.35
CA HIS A 448 5.33 10.23 -25.22
C HIS A 448 4.49 9.24 -24.40
N PRO A 449 3.18 9.10 -24.67
CA PRO A 449 2.33 8.19 -23.92
C PRO A 449 2.67 6.72 -24.24
N LEU A 450 2.74 5.88 -23.21
CA LEU A 450 2.83 4.43 -23.31
C LEU A 450 1.43 3.84 -23.09
N PRO A 451 0.83 3.14 -24.07
CA PRO A 451 -0.50 2.55 -23.92
C PRO A 451 -0.56 1.46 -22.83
N THR A 452 -1.73 1.30 -22.21
CA THR A 452 -2.00 0.35 -21.11
C THR A 452 -1.55 -1.08 -21.44
N PHE A 453 -1.87 -1.58 -22.64
CA PHE A 453 -1.55 -2.95 -23.07
C PHE A 453 -0.35 -2.98 -24.03
N SER A 454 0.61 -2.07 -23.83
CA SER A 454 1.82 -1.96 -24.68
C SER A 454 2.65 -3.25 -24.76
N ARG A 455 2.61 -4.14 -23.76
CA ARG A 455 3.32 -5.44 -23.77
C ARG A 455 2.70 -6.51 -24.68
N PHE A 456 1.51 -6.26 -25.23
CA PHE A 456 0.79 -7.22 -26.07
C PHE A 456 1.26 -7.04 -27.51
N LYS A 457 2.21 -7.88 -27.92
CA LYS A 457 2.78 -7.83 -29.26
C LYS A 457 1.84 -8.49 -30.25
N SER A 458 1.35 -7.75 -31.23
CA SER A 458 0.50 -8.31 -32.30
C SER A 458 1.29 -9.31 -33.14
N VAL A 459 0.69 -10.46 -33.41
CA VAL A 459 1.28 -11.53 -34.23
C VAL A 459 0.26 -12.04 -35.26
N SER A 460 0.77 -12.65 -36.34
CA SER A 460 -0.09 -13.27 -37.34
C SER A 460 -0.80 -14.50 -36.76
N TRP A 461 -2.03 -14.73 -37.20
CA TRP A 461 -2.85 -15.88 -36.82
C TRP A 461 -2.15 -17.23 -37.03
N SER A 462 -1.39 -17.37 -38.13
CA SER A 462 -0.73 -18.62 -38.52
C SER A 462 0.53 -18.93 -37.71
N SER A 463 1.11 -17.95 -37.02
CA SER A 463 2.39 -18.13 -36.31
C SER A 463 2.24 -18.71 -34.89
N VAL A 464 1.02 -18.82 -34.36
CA VAL A 464 0.79 -19.35 -33.00
C VAL A 464 0.35 -20.81 -33.11
N GLU A 465 1.30 -21.74 -32.97
CA GLU A 465 1.12 -23.17 -33.30
C GLU A 465 0.04 -23.93 -32.50
N ASN A 466 -0.58 -23.36 -31.44
CA ASN A 466 -1.60 -24.07 -30.62
C ASN A 466 -2.62 -23.15 -29.89
N LEU A 467 -3.31 -22.24 -30.59
CA LEU A 467 -4.37 -21.41 -29.97
C LEU A 467 -5.58 -22.22 -29.45
N SER A 468 -5.86 -23.39 -30.03
CA SER A 468 -6.92 -24.30 -29.56
C SER A 468 -6.61 -24.99 -28.23
N ALA A 469 -5.41 -24.79 -27.68
CA ALA A 469 -4.97 -25.36 -26.40
C ALA A 469 -5.02 -24.37 -25.24
N LEU A 470 -5.49 -23.13 -25.42
CA LEU A 470 -5.53 -22.12 -24.35
C LEU A 470 -6.41 -22.57 -23.16
N ARG A 471 -5.96 -22.28 -21.94
CA ARG A 471 -6.64 -22.76 -20.71
C ARG A 471 -7.99 -22.12 -20.44
N PHE A 472 -8.16 -20.85 -20.83
CA PHE A 472 -9.34 -20.05 -20.52
C PHE A 472 -9.93 -19.43 -21.79
N ARG A 473 -11.25 -19.47 -21.91
CA ARG A 473 -12.02 -18.68 -22.88
C ARG A 473 -13.13 -17.95 -22.14
N ILE A 474 -13.30 -16.67 -22.43
CA ILE A 474 -14.40 -15.88 -21.92
C ILE A 474 -15.27 -15.44 -23.09
N THR A 475 -16.57 -15.69 -22.96
CA THR A 475 -17.58 -15.30 -23.93
C THR A 475 -18.54 -14.30 -23.31
N ALA A 476 -18.82 -13.22 -24.02
CA ALA A 476 -19.73 -12.18 -23.57
C ALA A 476 -20.39 -11.45 -24.74
N ARG A 477 -21.39 -10.62 -24.44
CA ARG A 477 -22.06 -9.75 -25.41
C ARG A 477 -21.96 -8.29 -24.98
N LEU A 478 -21.51 -7.46 -25.90
CA LEU A 478 -21.39 -6.01 -25.76
C LEU A 478 -22.10 -5.35 -26.95
N GLN A 479 -23.11 -4.54 -26.67
CA GLN A 479 -23.82 -3.78 -27.72
C GLN A 479 -23.03 -2.51 -28.09
N GLU A 480 -21.91 -2.67 -28.79
CA GLU A 480 -21.10 -1.56 -29.26
C GLU A 480 -20.75 -1.70 -30.74
N ARG A 481 -20.55 -0.55 -31.40
CA ARG A 481 -20.16 -0.54 -32.82
C ARG A 481 -18.72 -1.02 -32.97
N ILE A 482 -18.47 -1.87 -33.97
CA ILE A 482 -17.13 -2.44 -34.22
C ILE A 482 -16.05 -1.36 -34.41
N GLN A 483 -16.40 -0.22 -35.00
CA GLN A 483 -15.51 0.93 -35.18
C GLN A 483 -15.07 1.56 -33.85
N ARG A 484 -15.97 1.61 -32.84
CA ARG A 484 -15.61 2.09 -31.50
C ARG A 484 -14.72 1.11 -30.77
N ILE A 485 -14.91 -0.19 -30.99
CA ILE A 485 -14.01 -1.24 -30.50
C ILE A 485 -12.63 -1.09 -31.16
N GLY A 486 -12.57 -0.85 -32.48
CA GLY A 486 -11.34 -0.54 -33.19
C GLY A 486 -10.62 0.69 -32.60
N PHE A 487 -11.35 1.76 -32.30
CA PHE A 487 -10.79 2.95 -31.64
C PHE A 487 -10.24 2.65 -30.24
N TRP A 488 -10.95 1.87 -29.43
CA TRP A 488 -10.47 1.40 -28.13
C TRP A 488 -9.15 0.61 -28.26
N ILE A 489 -9.06 -0.30 -29.23
CA ILE A 489 -7.85 -1.08 -29.49
C ILE A 489 -6.70 -0.16 -29.90
N ALA A 490 -6.94 0.76 -30.84
CA ALA A 490 -5.91 1.69 -31.33
C ALA A 490 -5.33 2.60 -30.23
N GLN A 491 -6.14 2.98 -29.23
CA GLN A 491 -5.67 3.80 -28.11
C GLN A 491 -4.87 3.03 -27.05
N ASN A 492 -5.13 1.72 -26.89
CA ASN A 492 -4.63 0.96 -25.75
C ASN A 492 -3.58 -0.09 -26.12
N PHE A 493 -3.42 -0.40 -27.40
CA PHE A 493 -2.47 -1.37 -27.94
C PHE A 493 -1.60 -0.75 -29.02
N ILE A 494 -0.39 -1.31 -29.20
CA ILE A 494 0.48 -0.96 -30.33
C ILE A 494 0.15 -1.94 -31.47
N VAL A 495 -0.80 -1.57 -32.33
CA VAL A 495 -1.27 -2.38 -33.46
C VAL A 495 -1.30 -1.58 -34.76
N SER A 496 -1.09 -2.27 -35.88
CA SER A 496 -1.19 -1.67 -37.21
C SER A 496 -2.65 -1.28 -37.52
N PRO A 497 -2.93 -0.06 -38.00
CA PRO A 497 -4.29 0.40 -38.32
C PRO A 497 -5.03 -0.50 -39.31
N GLU A 498 -4.30 -1.16 -40.21
CA GLU A 498 -4.84 -2.07 -41.22
C GLU A 498 -5.67 -3.22 -40.61
N LEU A 499 -5.28 -3.72 -39.43
CA LEU A 499 -5.97 -4.80 -38.71
C LEU A 499 -7.34 -4.37 -38.15
N LEU A 500 -7.62 -3.06 -38.12
CA LEU A 500 -8.82 -2.48 -37.51
C LEU A 500 -9.83 -1.97 -38.55
N THR A 501 -9.58 -2.20 -39.84
CA THR A 501 -10.36 -1.65 -40.95
C THR A 501 -11.63 -2.43 -41.31
N SER A 502 -11.83 -3.61 -40.72
CA SER A 502 -12.97 -4.50 -41.01
C SER A 502 -14.28 -4.05 -40.36
N ASP A 503 -15.36 -4.02 -41.13
CA ASP A 503 -16.70 -3.66 -40.64
C ASP A 503 -17.50 -4.85 -40.06
N THR A 504 -17.03 -6.10 -40.24
CA THR A 504 -17.77 -7.30 -39.81
C THR A 504 -17.25 -7.91 -38.52
N SER A 505 -15.93 -7.96 -38.37
CA SER A 505 -15.25 -8.53 -37.21
C SER A 505 -13.82 -8.03 -37.11
N ILE A 506 -13.34 -7.91 -35.87
CA ILE A 506 -11.93 -7.64 -35.57
C ILE A 506 -11.37 -8.88 -34.90
N GLU A 507 -10.35 -9.47 -35.50
CA GLU A 507 -9.68 -10.67 -35.00
C GLU A 507 -8.20 -10.36 -34.78
N LEU A 508 -7.74 -10.55 -33.54
CA LEU A 508 -6.39 -10.21 -33.13
C LEU A 508 -5.78 -11.37 -32.36
N ALA A 509 -4.50 -11.62 -32.63
CA ALA A 509 -3.66 -12.53 -31.88
C ALA A 509 -2.46 -11.76 -31.33
N PHE A 510 -2.11 -12.07 -30.09
CA PHE A 510 -1.03 -11.42 -29.36
C PHE A 510 -0.11 -12.46 -28.71
N GLU A 511 1.18 -12.11 -28.62
CA GLU A 511 2.12 -12.68 -27.65
C GLU A 511 2.32 -11.65 -26.53
N VAL A 512 2.04 -12.03 -25.29
CA VAL A 512 2.23 -11.16 -24.12
C VAL A 512 3.67 -11.28 -23.63
N LEU A 513 4.46 -10.22 -23.81
CA LEU A 513 5.88 -10.16 -23.40
C LEU A 513 6.02 -10.01 -21.89
N PRO A 514 7.12 -10.47 -21.23
CA PRO A 514 8.28 -11.11 -21.83
C PRO A 514 8.13 -12.63 -22.00
N TRP A 515 7.13 -13.24 -21.35
CA TRP A 515 6.96 -14.71 -21.34
C TRP A 515 6.39 -15.28 -22.64
N ARG A 516 5.98 -14.41 -23.57
CA ARG A 516 5.41 -14.76 -24.89
C ARG A 516 4.20 -15.67 -24.78
N THR A 517 3.33 -15.38 -23.82
CA THR A 517 2.10 -16.17 -23.61
C THR A 517 1.05 -15.78 -24.65
N PRO A 518 0.40 -16.74 -25.31
CA PRO A 518 -0.56 -16.45 -26.37
C PRO A 518 -1.87 -15.88 -25.81
N LEU A 519 -2.45 -14.92 -26.56
CA LEU A 519 -3.75 -14.34 -26.28
C LEU A 519 -4.50 -14.05 -27.57
N ARG A 520 -5.80 -14.35 -27.59
CA ARG A 520 -6.69 -14.12 -28.74
C ARG A 520 -7.84 -13.22 -28.35
N MET A 521 -8.21 -12.31 -29.24
CA MET A 521 -9.42 -11.49 -29.14
C MET A 521 -10.20 -11.55 -30.44
N ILE A 522 -11.50 -11.83 -30.36
CA ILE A 522 -12.42 -11.76 -31.50
C ILE A 522 -13.66 -10.96 -31.11
N PHE A 523 -13.93 -9.91 -31.87
CA PHE A 523 -15.13 -9.09 -31.78
C PHE A 523 -15.94 -9.21 -33.06
N ARG A 524 -17.25 -9.39 -32.93
CA ARG A 524 -18.16 -9.49 -34.07
C ARG A 524 -19.18 -8.35 -34.05
N ASN A 525 -19.65 -7.95 -35.23
CA ASN A 525 -20.64 -6.88 -35.37
C ASN A 525 -22.01 -7.23 -34.75
N GLU A 526 -22.31 -8.52 -34.52
CA GLU A 526 -23.50 -8.97 -33.77
C GLU A 526 -23.44 -8.64 -32.26
N GLY A 527 -22.30 -8.10 -31.78
CA GLY A 527 -22.07 -7.72 -30.39
C GLY A 527 -21.50 -8.85 -29.53
N SER A 528 -21.40 -10.08 -30.03
CA SER A 528 -20.68 -11.13 -29.32
C SER A 528 -19.17 -10.95 -29.46
N PHE A 529 -18.44 -11.18 -28.38
CA PHE A 529 -16.99 -11.28 -28.41
C PHE A 529 -16.50 -12.43 -27.54
N PHE A 530 -15.30 -12.90 -27.84
CA PHE A 530 -14.60 -13.81 -26.96
C PHE A 530 -13.11 -13.50 -26.88
N ILE A 531 -12.53 -13.79 -25.72
CA ILE A 531 -11.11 -13.60 -25.43
C ILE A 531 -10.57 -14.91 -24.86
N GLU A 532 -9.42 -15.37 -25.37
CA GLU A 532 -8.78 -16.61 -24.94
C GLU A 532 -7.36 -16.35 -24.46
N SER A 533 -6.94 -16.98 -23.36
CA SER A 533 -5.56 -16.94 -22.86
C SER A 533 -5.26 -18.11 -21.92
N ASP A 534 -3.99 -18.33 -21.63
CA ASP A 534 -3.53 -19.26 -20.60
C ASP A 534 -3.59 -18.67 -19.19
N HIS A 535 -3.79 -17.35 -19.08
CA HIS A 535 -3.82 -16.65 -17.80
C HIS A 535 -5.11 -15.84 -17.63
N LEU A 536 -5.81 -16.07 -16.51
CA LEU A 536 -7.09 -15.44 -16.20
C LEU A 536 -6.96 -13.97 -15.77
N ASP A 537 -5.80 -13.57 -15.25
CA ASP A 537 -5.48 -12.20 -14.86
C ASP A 537 -5.59 -11.24 -16.06
N HIS A 538 -4.91 -11.54 -17.17
CA HIS A 538 -4.95 -10.75 -18.40
C HIS A 538 -6.39 -10.59 -18.92
N LEU A 539 -7.18 -11.67 -18.86
CA LEU A 539 -8.56 -11.65 -19.30
C LEU A 539 -9.42 -10.75 -18.42
N SER A 540 -9.24 -10.83 -17.10
CA SER A 540 -9.97 -10.01 -16.14
C SER A 540 -9.64 -8.53 -16.28
N GLU A 541 -8.38 -8.17 -16.47
CA GLU A 541 -7.94 -6.79 -16.69
C GLU A 541 -8.51 -6.21 -17.99
N LEU A 542 -8.48 -6.99 -19.09
CA LEU A 542 -9.06 -6.58 -20.36
C LEU A 542 -10.55 -6.30 -20.27
N ILE A 543 -11.31 -7.16 -19.58
CA ILE A 543 -12.76 -6.98 -19.43
C ILE A 543 -13.08 -5.76 -18.57
N GLN A 544 -12.41 -5.59 -17.42
CA GLN A 544 -12.61 -4.41 -16.56
C GLN A 544 -12.27 -3.11 -17.30
N HIS A 545 -11.16 -3.11 -18.04
CA HIS A 545 -10.72 -1.95 -18.80
C HIS A 545 -11.71 -1.62 -19.94
N LEU A 546 -12.16 -2.63 -20.68
CA LEU A 546 -13.15 -2.48 -21.74
C LEU A 546 -14.48 -1.93 -21.18
N ALA A 547 -14.96 -2.49 -20.07
CA ALA A 547 -16.18 -2.04 -19.43
C ALA A 547 -16.09 -0.60 -18.94
N THR A 548 -14.95 -0.22 -18.35
CA THR A 548 -14.68 1.15 -17.90
C THR A 548 -14.67 2.12 -19.07
N PHE A 549 -13.99 1.76 -20.17
CA PHE A 549 -13.89 2.62 -21.36
C PHE A 549 -15.26 2.89 -22.02
N PHE A 550 -16.11 1.87 -22.10
CA PHE A 550 -17.46 1.97 -22.67
C PHE A 550 -18.54 2.36 -21.65
N ASN A 551 -18.16 2.62 -20.39
CA ASN A 551 -19.07 2.93 -19.29
C ASN A 551 -20.20 1.88 -19.10
N VAL A 552 -19.83 0.60 -19.21
CA VAL A 552 -20.74 -0.54 -19.03
C VAL A 552 -20.96 -0.76 -17.54
N GLN A 553 -22.20 -0.59 -17.08
CA GLN A 553 -22.53 -0.78 -15.67
C GLN A 553 -22.60 -2.26 -15.26
N HIS A 554 -23.11 -3.10 -16.15
CA HIS A 554 -23.33 -4.53 -15.87
C HIS A 554 -22.93 -5.38 -17.08
N LEU A 555 -22.07 -6.36 -16.86
CA LEU A 555 -21.65 -7.32 -17.89
C LEU A 555 -21.61 -8.72 -17.29
N ALA A 556 -22.41 -9.61 -17.86
CA ALA A 556 -22.36 -11.04 -17.57
C ALA A 556 -21.42 -11.73 -18.58
N THR A 557 -20.66 -12.71 -18.09
CA THR A 557 -19.70 -13.46 -18.89
C THR A 557 -19.73 -14.93 -18.52
N GLU A 558 -19.52 -15.78 -19.53
CA GLU A 558 -19.31 -17.21 -19.36
C GLU A 558 -17.82 -17.52 -19.48
N ILE A 559 -17.27 -18.25 -18.51
CA ILE A 559 -15.87 -18.65 -18.47
C ILE A 559 -15.79 -20.15 -18.75
N GLU A 560 -15.14 -20.52 -19.84
CA GLU A 560 -14.77 -21.91 -20.14
C GLU A 560 -13.35 -22.16 -19.63
N ILE A 561 -13.17 -23.22 -18.84
CA ILE A 561 -11.88 -23.64 -18.29
C ILE A 561 -11.55 -25.04 -18.80
N ARG A 562 -10.29 -25.26 -19.18
CA ARG A 562 -9.78 -26.58 -19.57
C ARG A 562 -9.72 -27.55 -18.38
N ASP A 563 -9.95 -28.84 -18.66
CA ASP A 563 -10.07 -29.88 -17.61
C ASP A 563 -8.84 -30.02 -16.70
N ASP A 564 -7.64 -29.73 -17.19
CA ASP A 564 -6.41 -29.80 -16.40
C ASP A 564 -6.34 -28.70 -15.34
N HIS A 565 -6.74 -27.46 -15.69
CA HIS A 565 -6.78 -26.37 -14.72
C HIS A 565 -7.90 -26.58 -13.70
N ARG A 566 -9.02 -27.17 -14.12
CA ARG A 566 -10.08 -27.60 -13.19
C ARG A 566 -9.57 -28.60 -12.16
N LYS A 567 -8.77 -29.60 -12.58
CA LYS A 567 -8.12 -30.55 -11.66
C LYS A 567 -7.14 -29.86 -10.72
N GLN A 568 -6.31 -28.95 -11.24
CA GLN A 568 -5.39 -28.16 -10.42
C GLN A 568 -6.11 -27.37 -9.31
N LEU A 569 -7.27 -26.78 -9.62
CA LEU A 569 -8.08 -26.04 -8.64
C LEU A 569 -8.65 -26.96 -7.56
N LEU A 570 -9.10 -28.16 -7.92
CA LEU A 570 -9.55 -29.17 -6.96
C LEU A 570 -8.41 -29.63 -6.04
N GLU A 571 -7.22 -29.90 -6.58
CA GLU A 571 -6.03 -30.26 -5.79
C GLU A 571 -5.61 -29.15 -4.81
N LEU A 572 -5.74 -27.88 -5.22
CA LEU A 572 -5.49 -26.75 -4.32
C LEU A 572 -6.47 -26.75 -3.13
N MET A 573 -7.75 -26.97 -3.41
CA MET A 573 -8.82 -26.99 -2.41
C MET A 573 -8.72 -28.18 -1.45
N GLU A 574 -8.44 -29.39 -1.96
CA GLU A 574 -8.16 -30.55 -1.11
C GLU A 574 -6.93 -30.33 -0.24
N GLY A 575 -5.89 -29.70 -0.78
CA GLY A 575 -4.71 -29.32 -0.01
C GLY A 575 -5.06 -28.40 1.16
N VAL A 576 -5.90 -27.38 0.97
CA VAL A 576 -6.34 -26.48 2.06
C VAL A 576 -6.93 -27.25 3.22
N ARG A 577 -7.83 -28.22 2.96
CA ARG A 577 -8.39 -29.10 4.00
C ARG A 577 -7.31 -29.88 4.73
N GLY A 578 -6.34 -30.43 3.99
CA GLY A 578 -5.19 -31.14 4.56
C GLY A 578 -4.36 -30.27 5.53
N TYR A 579 -3.98 -29.07 5.10
CA TYR A 579 -3.20 -28.14 5.92
C TYR A 579 -3.98 -27.61 7.13
N GLN A 580 -5.30 -27.43 7.02
CA GLN A 580 -6.16 -27.06 8.15
C GLN A 580 -6.22 -28.19 9.20
N ALA A 581 -6.37 -29.45 8.77
CA ALA A 581 -6.37 -30.59 9.68
C ALA A 581 -5.01 -30.75 10.40
N ILE A 582 -3.90 -30.59 9.68
CA ILE A 582 -2.56 -30.60 10.26
C ILE A 582 -2.39 -29.45 11.28
N ARG A 583 -2.86 -28.24 10.96
CA ARG A 583 -2.81 -27.09 11.87
C ARG A 583 -3.54 -27.34 13.19
N GLN A 584 -4.75 -27.91 13.14
CA GLN A 584 -5.51 -28.25 14.35
C GLN A 584 -4.76 -29.26 15.21
N ARG A 585 -4.17 -30.29 14.60
CA ARG A 585 -3.36 -31.28 15.30
C ARG A 585 -2.11 -30.67 15.94
N LEU A 586 -1.35 -29.86 15.20
CA LEU A 586 -0.14 -29.19 15.72
C LEU A 586 -0.45 -28.31 16.93
N THR A 587 -1.61 -27.65 16.95
CA THR A 587 -2.04 -26.81 18.08
C THR A 587 -2.22 -27.65 19.35
N VAL A 588 -2.79 -28.85 19.23
CA VAL A 588 -2.94 -29.79 20.35
C VAL A 588 -1.59 -30.34 20.78
N ASP A 589 -0.79 -30.85 19.83
CA ASP A 589 0.53 -31.44 20.10
C ASP A 589 1.47 -30.43 20.81
N MET A 590 1.48 -29.17 20.39
CA MET A 590 2.25 -28.11 21.05
C MET A 590 1.73 -27.80 22.45
N ALA A 591 0.41 -27.77 22.67
CA ALA A 591 -0.18 -27.50 23.97
C ALA A 591 0.18 -28.62 24.98
N ASP A 592 0.13 -29.88 24.55
CA ASP A 592 0.53 -31.03 25.36
C ASP A 592 2.02 -30.96 25.72
N GLN A 593 2.87 -30.65 24.75
CA GLN A 593 4.31 -30.52 24.97
C GLN A 593 4.67 -29.38 25.94
N VAL A 594 3.99 -28.23 25.84
CA VAL A 594 4.15 -27.13 26.80
C VAL A 594 3.75 -27.57 28.21
N ASN A 595 2.69 -28.36 28.35
CA ASN A 595 2.25 -28.87 29.65
C ASN A 595 3.23 -29.90 30.23
N GLU A 596 3.81 -30.77 29.41
CA GLU A 596 4.86 -31.70 29.85
C GLU A 596 6.10 -30.95 30.36
N ILE A 597 6.57 -29.94 29.63
CA ILE A 597 7.73 -29.12 30.04
C ILE A 597 7.47 -28.40 31.36
N ARG A 598 6.25 -27.86 31.56
CA ARG A 598 5.86 -27.25 32.85
C ARG A 598 5.89 -28.26 33.99
N ASN A 599 5.44 -29.49 33.76
CA ASN A 599 5.49 -30.54 34.77
C ASN A 599 6.94 -30.89 35.11
N TRP A 600 7.80 -31.12 34.11
CA TRP A 600 9.23 -31.37 34.32
C TRP A 600 9.94 -30.22 35.03
N TYR A 601 9.56 -28.96 34.75
CA TYR A 601 10.07 -27.79 35.44
C TYR A 601 9.75 -27.83 36.94
N ASN A 602 8.48 -28.09 37.29
CA ASN A 602 8.05 -28.22 38.68
C ASN A 602 8.77 -29.39 39.39
N GLU A 603 8.93 -30.54 38.73
CA GLU A 603 9.68 -31.67 39.27
C GLU A 603 11.17 -31.36 39.47
N SER A 604 11.78 -30.64 38.52
CA SER A 604 13.18 -30.23 38.62
C SER A 604 13.42 -29.30 39.82
N GLU A 605 12.46 -28.41 40.11
CA GLU A 605 12.55 -27.49 41.23
C GLU A 605 12.34 -28.22 42.57
N ASN A 606 11.42 -29.19 42.62
CA ASN A 606 11.28 -30.07 43.77
C ASN A 606 12.57 -30.86 44.05
N ALA A 607 13.18 -31.46 43.01
CA ALA A 607 14.45 -32.19 43.13
C ALA A 607 15.59 -31.27 43.61
N ARG A 608 15.64 -30.03 43.09
CA ARG A 608 16.59 -29.00 43.52
C ARG A 608 16.42 -28.65 45.00
N LEU A 609 15.18 -28.45 45.46
CA LEU A 609 14.87 -28.18 46.87
C LEU A 609 15.24 -29.35 47.80
N MET A 610 15.16 -30.58 47.30
CA MET A 610 15.57 -31.80 48.02
C MET A 610 17.07 -32.12 47.92
N ASN A 611 17.86 -31.30 47.21
CA ASN A 611 19.27 -31.56 46.87
C ASN A 611 19.51 -32.88 46.10
N ASP A 612 18.50 -33.40 45.40
CA ASP A 612 18.67 -34.56 44.51
C ASP A 612 19.20 -34.10 43.14
N THR A 613 20.52 -34.03 43.06
CA THR A 613 21.21 -33.57 41.83
C THR A 613 21.10 -34.53 40.66
N VAL A 614 20.77 -35.81 40.88
CA VAL A 614 20.64 -36.80 39.81
C VAL A 614 19.30 -36.62 39.11
N GLU A 615 18.23 -36.57 39.90
CA GLU A 615 16.89 -36.37 39.38
C GLU A 615 16.74 -34.97 38.74
N MET A 616 17.31 -33.95 39.37
CA MET A 616 17.36 -32.59 38.80
C MET A 616 17.97 -32.60 37.39
N LYS A 617 19.13 -33.24 37.19
CA LYS A 617 19.77 -33.33 35.86
C LYS A 617 18.93 -34.10 34.85
N ARG A 618 18.22 -35.15 35.30
CA ARG A 618 17.28 -35.91 34.46
C ARG A 618 16.14 -35.02 33.97
N CYS A 619 15.50 -34.27 34.86
CA CYS A 619 14.44 -33.32 34.50
C CYS A 619 14.95 -32.23 33.54
N TYR A 620 16.13 -31.65 33.78
CA TYR A 620 16.70 -30.65 32.85
C TYR A 620 17.00 -31.23 31.46
N ALA A 621 17.46 -32.48 31.37
CA ALA A 621 17.64 -33.14 30.08
C ALA A 621 16.29 -33.37 29.36
N ALA A 622 15.24 -33.73 30.10
CA ALA A 622 13.88 -33.84 29.56
C ALA A 622 13.33 -32.49 29.08
N ILE A 623 13.53 -31.41 29.85
CA ILE A 623 13.14 -30.04 29.46
C ILE A 623 13.89 -29.61 28.19
N LEU A 624 15.19 -29.89 28.09
CA LEU A 624 15.98 -29.56 26.89
C LEU A 624 15.45 -30.28 25.65
N SER A 625 15.25 -31.60 25.76
CA SER A 625 14.66 -32.40 24.67
C SER A 625 13.25 -31.92 24.32
N GLY A 626 12.47 -31.51 25.33
CA GLY A 626 11.12 -31.02 25.13
C GLY A 626 11.09 -29.68 24.39
N ASN A 627 12.02 -28.78 24.72
CA ASN A 627 12.19 -27.50 24.02
C ASN A 627 12.64 -27.69 22.56
N GLU A 628 13.56 -28.61 22.29
CA GLU A 628 13.96 -28.93 20.91
C GLU A 628 12.75 -29.41 20.09
N GLN A 629 11.92 -30.29 20.65
CA GLN A 629 10.67 -30.73 20.02
C GLN A 629 9.68 -29.57 19.81
N LEU A 630 9.55 -28.63 20.75
CA LEU A 630 8.71 -27.44 20.56
C LEU A 630 9.19 -26.55 19.42
N VAL A 631 10.52 -26.37 19.29
CA VAL A 631 11.11 -25.60 18.18
C VAL A 631 10.82 -26.29 16.85
N ASP A 632 10.94 -27.62 16.78
CA ASP A 632 10.61 -28.39 15.57
C ASP A 632 9.12 -28.29 15.22
N LEU A 633 8.22 -28.43 16.21
CA LEU A 633 6.78 -28.26 16.01
C LEU A 633 6.44 -26.83 15.53
N GLN A 634 7.11 -25.81 16.08
CA GLN A 634 6.95 -24.44 15.66
C GLN A 634 7.37 -24.24 14.20
N ASN A 635 8.53 -24.78 13.80
CA ASN A 635 9.00 -24.72 12.41
C ASN A 635 8.02 -25.41 11.44
N ILE A 636 7.46 -26.55 11.84
CA ILE A 636 6.43 -27.26 11.06
C ILE A 636 5.16 -26.43 10.97
N ARG A 637 4.73 -25.78 12.07
CA ARG A 637 3.56 -24.89 12.11
C ARG A 637 3.72 -23.72 11.15
N ASP A 638 4.89 -23.07 11.15
CA ASP A 638 5.18 -21.92 10.27
C ASP A 638 5.21 -22.34 8.80
N SER A 639 5.83 -23.49 8.48
CA SER A 639 5.81 -24.07 7.13
C SER A 639 4.40 -24.41 6.66
N ASN A 640 3.61 -25.08 7.51
CA ASN A 640 2.21 -25.42 7.27
C ASN A 640 1.36 -24.17 7.02
N TYR A 641 1.55 -23.12 7.82
CA TYR A 641 0.85 -21.86 7.67
C TYR A 641 1.18 -21.16 6.35
N ASN A 642 2.48 -21.05 6.01
CA ASN A 642 2.93 -20.39 4.78
C ASN A 642 2.35 -21.07 3.53
N GLU A 643 2.34 -22.40 3.49
CA GLU A 643 1.79 -23.15 2.35
C GLU A 643 0.26 -23.09 2.31
N LEU A 644 -0.42 -23.11 3.48
CA LEU A 644 -1.87 -22.87 3.57
C LEU A 644 -2.23 -21.49 3.03
N MET A 645 -1.53 -20.44 3.47
CA MET A 645 -1.77 -19.06 3.02
C MET A 645 -1.50 -18.92 1.53
N LYS A 646 -0.43 -19.52 1.00
CA LYS A 646 -0.13 -19.51 -0.44
C LYS A 646 -1.27 -20.12 -1.26
N ARG A 647 -1.83 -21.25 -0.83
CA ARG A 647 -2.97 -21.90 -1.50
C ARG A 647 -4.25 -21.07 -1.40
N LEU A 648 -4.54 -20.53 -0.21
CA LEU A 648 -5.68 -19.64 -0.03
C LEU A 648 -5.54 -18.36 -0.86
N LYS A 649 -4.35 -17.79 -0.98
CA LYS A 649 -4.06 -16.66 -1.89
C LYS A 649 -4.38 -17.04 -3.33
N GLN A 650 -3.91 -18.19 -3.81
CA GLN A 650 -4.19 -18.65 -5.18
C GLN A 650 -5.69 -18.84 -5.44
N ILE A 651 -6.42 -19.42 -4.48
CA ILE A 651 -7.88 -19.58 -4.58
C ILE A 651 -8.58 -18.20 -4.60
N ASN A 652 -8.21 -17.30 -3.68
CA ASN A 652 -8.80 -15.96 -3.64
C ASN A 652 -8.49 -15.16 -4.89
N LEU A 653 -7.27 -15.26 -5.41
CA LEU A 653 -6.86 -14.61 -6.65
C LEU A 653 -7.65 -15.17 -7.85
N HIS A 654 -7.88 -16.48 -7.90
CA HIS A 654 -8.74 -17.09 -8.91
C HIS A 654 -10.20 -16.60 -8.81
N ILE A 655 -10.75 -16.50 -7.60
CA ILE A 655 -12.09 -15.93 -7.36
C ILE A 655 -12.13 -14.46 -7.77
N GLN A 656 -11.10 -13.69 -7.41
CA GLN A 656 -10.98 -12.28 -7.78
C GLN A 656 -10.93 -12.12 -9.29
N TYR A 657 -10.04 -12.82 -10.00
CA TYR A 657 -9.96 -12.71 -11.45
C TYR A 657 -11.22 -13.21 -12.15
N SER A 658 -11.80 -14.35 -11.73
CA SER A 658 -13.07 -14.83 -12.30
C SER A 658 -14.23 -13.87 -12.03
N SER A 659 -14.29 -13.23 -10.85
CA SER A 659 -15.29 -12.19 -10.58
C SER A 659 -15.05 -10.92 -11.38
N ASN A 660 -13.79 -10.49 -11.54
CA ASN A 660 -13.38 -9.35 -12.36
C ASN A 660 -13.54 -9.61 -13.86
N CYS A 661 -13.79 -10.85 -14.29
CA CYS A 661 -14.28 -11.10 -15.65
C CYS A 661 -15.73 -10.65 -15.83
N ARG A 662 -16.43 -10.23 -14.77
CA ARG A 662 -17.81 -9.72 -14.78
C ARG A 662 -17.83 -8.29 -14.27
N VAL A 663 -18.91 -7.56 -14.53
CA VAL A 663 -18.99 -6.14 -14.18
C VAL A 663 -20.28 -5.83 -13.41
N GLY A 664 -20.16 -5.02 -12.37
CA GLY A 664 -21.28 -4.50 -11.58
C GLY A 664 -21.94 -5.56 -10.70
N LYS A 665 -23.25 -5.75 -10.84
CA LYS A 665 -24.02 -6.69 -10.02
C LYS A 665 -23.46 -8.11 -10.10
N TYR A 666 -23.17 -8.59 -11.33
CA TYR A 666 -22.69 -9.96 -11.55
C TYR A 666 -21.33 -10.26 -10.89
N GLN A 667 -20.45 -9.26 -10.81
CA GLN A 667 -19.18 -9.37 -10.09
C GLN A 667 -19.43 -9.53 -8.58
N THR A 668 -20.29 -8.67 -8.03
CA THR A 668 -20.62 -8.65 -6.59
C THR A 668 -21.30 -9.95 -6.15
N ASP A 669 -22.24 -10.44 -6.95
CA ASP A 669 -22.98 -11.67 -6.72
C ASP A 669 -22.04 -12.87 -6.64
N VAL A 670 -21.10 -13.00 -7.59
CA VAL A 670 -20.10 -14.10 -7.58
C VAL A 670 -19.22 -14.02 -6.34
N ILE A 671 -18.71 -12.85 -5.96
CA ILE A 671 -17.88 -12.70 -4.76
C ILE A 671 -18.66 -13.16 -3.51
N GLN A 672 -19.93 -12.77 -3.39
CA GLN A 672 -20.76 -13.13 -2.25
C GLN A 672 -21.04 -14.63 -2.19
N ALA A 673 -21.42 -15.24 -3.32
CA ALA A 673 -21.69 -16.67 -3.39
C ALA A 673 -20.42 -17.50 -3.19
N SER A 674 -19.29 -17.09 -3.77
CA SER A 674 -17.99 -17.74 -3.57
C SER A 674 -17.58 -17.74 -2.10
N ARG A 675 -17.80 -16.63 -1.37
CA ARG A 675 -17.54 -16.57 0.07
C ARG A 675 -18.42 -17.51 0.88
N GLN A 676 -19.70 -17.63 0.52
CA GLN A 676 -20.62 -18.58 1.17
C GLN A 676 -20.19 -20.02 0.92
N ALA A 677 -19.78 -20.34 -0.31
CA ALA A 677 -19.27 -21.66 -0.69
C ALA A 677 -17.99 -22.02 0.09
N ILE A 678 -17.05 -21.07 0.26
CA ILE A 678 -15.85 -21.29 1.09
C ILE A 678 -16.23 -21.58 2.55
N LYS A 679 -17.16 -20.79 3.13
CA LYS A 679 -17.62 -21.00 4.51
C LYS A 679 -18.33 -22.33 4.72
N ALA A 680 -19.06 -22.80 3.70
CA ALA A 680 -19.72 -24.10 3.70
C ALA A 680 -18.77 -25.26 3.32
N GLU A 681 -17.52 -24.96 2.99
CA GLU A 681 -16.54 -25.89 2.40
C GLU A 681 -17.06 -26.61 1.14
N ASP A 682 -17.97 -26.00 0.38
CA ASP A 682 -18.52 -26.54 -0.87
C ASP A 682 -17.70 -26.07 -2.07
N PHE A 683 -16.63 -26.80 -2.33
CA PHE A 683 -15.68 -26.50 -3.40
C PHE A 683 -16.22 -26.79 -4.81
N GLU A 684 -17.17 -27.72 -4.96
CA GLU A 684 -17.80 -27.97 -6.26
C GLU A 684 -18.71 -26.81 -6.66
N GLN A 685 -19.49 -26.30 -5.71
CA GLN A 685 -20.31 -25.11 -5.93
C GLN A 685 -19.43 -23.90 -6.26
N LEU A 686 -18.29 -23.73 -5.58
CA LEU A 686 -17.35 -22.65 -5.85
C LEU A 686 -16.86 -22.66 -7.31
N ILE A 687 -16.53 -23.84 -7.86
CA ILE A 687 -16.11 -23.98 -9.27
C ILE A 687 -17.26 -23.63 -10.22
N LYS A 688 -18.49 -24.07 -9.94
CA LYS A 688 -19.65 -23.72 -10.77
C LYS A 688 -19.88 -22.21 -10.80
N LEU A 689 -19.77 -21.56 -9.65
CA LEU A 689 -19.93 -20.11 -9.52
C LEU A 689 -18.85 -19.33 -10.28
N THR A 690 -17.59 -19.78 -10.27
CA THR A 690 -16.53 -19.09 -11.03
C THR A 690 -16.74 -19.20 -12.54
N LEU A 691 -17.22 -20.36 -13.02
CA LEU A 691 -17.49 -20.63 -14.44
C LEU A 691 -18.71 -19.86 -14.98
N HIS A 692 -19.87 -20.02 -14.35
CA HIS A 692 -21.15 -19.58 -14.90
C HIS A 692 -21.74 -18.36 -14.18
N GLY A 693 -21.23 -18.02 -13.00
CA GLY A 693 -21.83 -17.02 -12.13
C GLY A 693 -23.03 -17.58 -11.36
N ILE A 694 -23.86 -16.69 -10.82
CA ILE A 694 -25.16 -17.08 -10.27
C ILE A 694 -26.15 -17.16 -11.43
N GLU A 695 -26.60 -18.36 -11.77
CA GLU A 695 -27.79 -18.53 -12.59
C GLU A 695 -28.97 -17.94 -11.80
N ASN A 696 -29.57 -16.86 -12.30
CA ASN A 696 -30.86 -16.42 -11.74
C ASN A 696 -31.86 -17.57 -11.99
N PRO A 697 -32.56 -18.05 -10.95
CA PRO A 697 -33.63 -19.02 -11.13
C PRO A 697 -34.77 -18.47 -12.01
#